data_AF-A0A219ANB9-F1
#
_entry.id   AF-A0A219ANB9-F1
#
_cell.length_a   1.000
_cell.length_b   1.000
_cell.length_c   1.000
_cell.angle_alpha   90.00
_cell.angle_beta   90.00
_cell.angle_gamma   90.00
#
_symmetry.space_group_name_H-M   'P 1'
#
loop_
_entity.id
_entity.type
_entity.pdbx_description
1 polymer ?
#
loop_
_entity_poly.entity_id
_entity_poly.type
_entity_poly.pdbx_seq_one_letter_code
_entity_poly.pdbx_strand_id
1 'polypeptide(L)'
;MAPTKANAAFVWRQFIDLGRSNPKKSKRYRCRHCQKDFAATSIGRPKEHLAACEKWQGKQQQERQAQDEAGHPPPYSEAIQKKITEVGVQHISQDESNSFAYDAAAAVIAGGRPFSLFESRRWHYFFTRIKPGWKPPSRAAITRILPDLYQELLDEVFQRITSSEWFNIIFDASDNVSGHRIVNISVQIPDGPAFYWKTFDTGDEQHTAENWVKLIWREMQKLCGGDLSRINSICTDTENTMRSVHDLLGRFPELSHVNFSLCDSHGLQLLIKDILLLPFFEDLFDNVTTLLTFFSRSKLQLQRLRTCQRTRWNGITRALIRSVITRWGSQYNSFFSLLRSRDPARDWSIRKDVRGELRSQGCPVLLPEAVRIIKDNSFWLKLETAIAVLKPVNDFQHASEADESGIAYVVNRWLQIKSKWAEMREADQFPDVPWDDIDAIFKARLDKQTYNIHWVADALRPDTTGPNSKLPPSVFARVQEYLRKHLKNNDEYHRALSEFTHFRMRTGGPDGLFNKHSAVYDDGFKPAMAWQCLLNQGSILARVAVKVMNTLANSVPSERSFSAISFIHTKARNRLTPVHADMQAFIFMNDRVLDRLKDEKYAHKKRWADLEEKDWLELEDSYLELFVNAQGKKVWMDGAMASTNEDFEWEGVLQSTGDILGVGTEVESENQLIEALMLWESIVNSPWLNNSAMILFFNKMDLFMEKLPLKPISKYGFTDHRGRHDDYKAVSKYFLDKFRVQSRYPEKEMYGHFLSATDTGLVKISMSFVQDTIIRRNVEQLKVML
;
A
#
# COMPACT_ATOMS: atom_id res chain seq x y z
N MET A 1 -1.13 -44.49 11.80
CA MET A 1 -2.47 -44.21 11.22
C MET A 1 -3.35 -45.45 11.41
N ALA A 2 -4.58 -45.35 11.93
CA ALA A 2 -5.44 -46.53 12.12
C ALA A 2 -5.81 -47.18 10.75
N PRO A 3 -5.81 -48.52 10.62
CA PRO A 3 -6.02 -49.22 9.34
C PRO A 3 -7.33 -48.83 8.63
N THR A 4 -8.33 -48.42 9.40
CA THR A 4 -9.64 -47.99 8.91
C THR A 4 -9.57 -46.74 8.03
N LYS A 5 -8.66 -45.79 8.32
CA LYS A 5 -8.51 -44.52 7.57
C LYS A 5 -7.39 -44.51 6.52
N ALA A 6 -6.65 -45.61 6.35
CA ALA A 6 -5.57 -45.69 5.37
C ALA A 6 -6.10 -45.78 3.91
N ASN A 7 -5.42 -45.10 2.98
CA ASN A 7 -5.76 -45.13 1.55
C ASN A 7 -5.43 -46.50 0.93
N ALA A 8 -6.00 -46.77 -0.26
CA ALA A 8 -5.93 -48.12 -0.81
C ALA A 8 -4.52 -48.58 -1.19
N ALA A 9 -3.72 -47.67 -1.73
CA ALA A 9 -2.34 -47.94 -2.12
C ALA A 9 -1.47 -48.33 -0.91
N PHE A 10 -1.66 -47.68 0.25
CA PHE A 10 -0.88 -47.98 1.45
C PHE A 10 -1.15 -49.39 1.98
N VAL A 11 -2.42 -49.81 2.01
CA VAL A 11 -2.82 -51.14 2.51
C VAL A 11 -2.24 -52.23 1.62
N TRP A 12 -2.36 -52.11 0.29
CA TRP A 12 -1.86 -53.14 -0.63
C TRP A 12 -0.34 -53.33 -0.60
N ARG A 13 0.44 -52.28 -0.29
CA ARG A 13 1.91 -52.41 -0.09
C ARG A 13 2.29 -53.36 1.04
N GLN A 14 1.39 -53.62 1.99
CA GLN A 14 1.64 -54.53 3.11
C GLN A 14 1.44 -56.01 2.75
N PHE A 15 1.03 -56.30 1.51
CA PHE A 15 0.77 -57.64 1.02
C PHE A 15 1.63 -57.99 -0.21
N ILE A 16 1.81 -59.28 -0.47
CA ILE A 16 2.42 -59.85 -1.67
C ILE A 16 1.31 -60.48 -2.50
N ASP A 17 1.16 -60.09 -3.77
CA ASP A 17 0.22 -60.72 -4.70
C ASP A 17 0.79 -62.07 -5.14
N LEU A 18 0.10 -63.15 -4.81
CA LEU A 18 0.47 -64.53 -5.19
C LEU A 18 -0.20 -64.98 -6.49
N GLY A 19 -0.95 -64.09 -7.16
CA GLY A 19 -1.63 -64.37 -8.42
C GLY A 19 -2.94 -65.15 -8.24
N ARG A 20 -3.42 -65.73 -9.34
CA ARG A 20 -4.62 -66.59 -9.38
C ARG A 20 -4.20 -68.00 -9.76
N SER A 21 -4.74 -69.01 -9.07
CA SER A 21 -4.59 -70.41 -9.49
C SER A 21 -5.52 -70.80 -10.64
N ASN A 22 -6.58 -70.02 -10.90
CA ASN A 22 -7.51 -70.17 -12.03
C ASN A 22 -8.21 -68.82 -12.30
N PRO A 23 -8.46 -68.40 -13.56
CA PRO A 23 -9.14 -67.13 -13.88
C PRO A 23 -10.50 -66.91 -13.21
N LYS A 24 -11.23 -67.98 -12.83
CA LYS A 24 -12.54 -67.89 -12.13
C LYS A 24 -12.45 -67.72 -10.60
N LYS A 25 -11.25 -67.72 -10.00
CA LYS A 25 -11.06 -67.55 -8.54
C LYS A 25 -10.45 -66.19 -8.19
N SER A 26 -10.81 -65.68 -7.00
CA SER A 26 -10.26 -64.44 -6.43
C SER A 26 -8.74 -64.52 -6.25
N LYS A 27 -8.02 -63.42 -6.53
CA LYS A 27 -6.57 -63.31 -6.32
C LYS A 27 -6.19 -63.62 -4.87
N ARG A 28 -5.05 -64.30 -4.69
CA ARG A 28 -4.51 -64.64 -3.38
C ARG A 28 -3.42 -63.66 -3.01
N TYR A 29 -3.40 -63.27 -1.74
CA TYR A 29 -2.45 -62.34 -1.18
C TYR A 29 -1.85 -62.92 0.10
N ARG A 30 -0.55 -62.67 0.30
CA ARG A 30 0.18 -63.01 1.53
C ARG A 30 0.47 -61.75 2.32
N CYS A 31 0.17 -61.75 3.61
CA CYS A 31 0.58 -60.65 4.49
C CYS A 31 2.10 -60.63 4.65
N ARG A 32 2.76 -59.49 4.39
CA ARG A 32 4.22 -59.37 4.55
C ARG A 32 4.69 -59.52 6.00
N HIS A 33 3.78 -59.35 6.96
CA HIS A 33 4.11 -59.31 8.39
C HIS A 33 3.88 -60.66 9.09
N CYS A 34 2.71 -61.27 8.89
CA CYS A 34 2.38 -62.56 9.50
C CYS A 34 2.45 -63.76 8.55
N GLN A 35 2.72 -63.54 7.26
CA GLN A 35 2.81 -64.58 6.23
C GLN A 35 1.54 -65.41 6.02
N LYS A 36 0.39 -65.00 6.58
CA LYS A 36 -0.91 -65.64 6.31
C LYS A 36 -1.40 -65.31 4.91
N ASP A 37 -1.91 -66.34 4.23
CA ASP A 37 -2.47 -66.24 2.88
C ASP A 37 -3.99 -66.18 2.93
N PHE A 38 -4.57 -65.31 2.11
CA PHE A 38 -6.02 -65.22 1.97
C PHE A 38 -6.40 -64.71 0.58
N ALA A 39 -7.65 -64.91 0.19
CA ALA A 39 -8.17 -64.44 -1.08
C ALA A 39 -9.02 -63.18 -0.89
N ALA A 40 -8.76 -62.17 -1.73
CA ALA A 40 -9.44 -60.89 -1.67
C ALA A 40 -9.71 -60.35 -3.07
N THR A 41 -10.89 -59.78 -3.28
CA THR A 41 -11.30 -59.08 -4.52
C THR A 41 -11.29 -57.57 -4.36
N SER A 42 -11.42 -57.09 -3.12
CA SER A 42 -11.36 -55.67 -2.75
C SER A 42 -10.53 -55.48 -1.48
N ILE A 43 -10.27 -54.23 -1.13
CA ILE A 43 -9.42 -53.85 0.00
C ILE A 43 -10.01 -54.16 1.39
N GLY A 44 -11.30 -54.48 1.49
CA GLY A 44 -11.98 -54.70 2.77
C GLY A 44 -11.29 -55.77 3.63
N ARG A 45 -11.14 -56.98 3.07
CA ARG A 45 -10.48 -58.11 3.76
C ARG A 45 -9.02 -57.84 4.14
N PRO A 46 -8.16 -57.27 3.26
CA PRO A 46 -6.82 -56.82 3.65
C PRO A 46 -6.81 -55.81 4.80
N LYS A 47 -7.75 -54.86 4.85
CA LYS A 47 -7.88 -53.90 5.96
C LYS A 47 -8.25 -54.58 7.27
N GLU A 48 -9.26 -55.46 7.24
CA GLU A 48 -9.68 -56.25 8.40
C GLU A 48 -8.54 -57.12 8.92
N HIS A 49 -7.79 -57.76 8.01
CA HIS A 49 -6.63 -58.56 8.37
C HIS A 49 -5.54 -57.74 9.05
N LEU A 50 -5.15 -56.56 8.51
CA LEU A 50 -4.15 -55.71 9.16
C LEU A 50 -4.62 -55.21 10.53
N ALA A 51 -5.93 -54.95 10.70
CA ALA A 51 -6.47 -54.56 12.00
C ALA A 51 -6.26 -55.66 13.06
N ALA A 52 -6.41 -56.93 12.68
CA ALA A 52 -6.24 -58.10 13.56
C ALA A 52 -4.82 -58.72 13.56
N CYS A 53 -3.89 -58.24 12.72
CA CYS A 53 -2.57 -58.86 12.57
C CYS A 53 -1.61 -58.40 13.67
N GLU A 54 -1.41 -59.25 14.69
CA GLU A 54 -0.56 -58.98 15.86
C GLU A 54 0.86 -58.50 15.49
N LYS A 55 1.53 -59.16 14.54
CA LYS A 55 2.89 -58.76 14.10
C LYS A 55 2.94 -57.36 13.46
N TRP A 56 1.86 -56.94 12.81
CA TRP A 56 1.75 -55.60 12.22
C TRP A 56 1.43 -54.56 13.29
N GLN A 57 0.53 -54.88 14.22
CA GLN A 57 0.19 -54.02 15.35
C GLN A 57 1.40 -53.77 16.24
N GLY A 58 2.20 -54.81 16.54
CA GLY A 58 3.44 -54.69 17.31
C GLY A 58 4.48 -53.79 16.63
N LYS A 59 4.67 -53.92 15.31
CA LYS A 59 5.56 -53.02 14.54
C LYS A 59 5.08 -51.56 14.59
N GLN A 60 3.78 -51.32 14.44
CA GLN A 60 3.20 -49.98 14.57
C GLN A 60 3.32 -49.42 15.99
N GLN A 61 3.30 -50.27 17.01
CA GLN A 61 3.48 -49.87 18.41
C GLN A 61 4.93 -49.49 18.71
N GLN A 62 5.91 -50.23 18.17
CA GLN A 62 7.33 -49.87 18.24
C GLN A 62 7.65 -48.59 17.46
N GLU A 63 7.08 -48.40 16.27
CA GLU A 63 7.23 -47.15 15.51
C GLU A 63 6.59 -45.94 16.22
N ARG A 64 5.51 -46.15 16.99
CA ARG A 64 4.89 -45.11 17.83
C ARG A 64 5.72 -44.81 19.08
N GLN A 65 6.20 -45.82 19.79
CA GLN A 65 7.09 -45.63 20.94
C GLN A 65 8.38 -44.90 20.55
N ALA A 66 8.96 -45.24 19.40
CA ALA A 66 10.12 -44.53 18.86
C ALA A 66 9.84 -43.06 18.48
N GLN A 67 8.58 -42.70 18.15
CA GLN A 67 8.16 -41.32 17.88
C GLN A 67 7.88 -40.53 19.16
N ASP A 68 7.33 -41.19 20.17
CA ASP A 68 7.07 -40.62 21.50
C ASP A 68 8.39 -40.36 22.27
N GLU A 69 9.36 -41.28 22.20
CA GLU A 69 10.70 -41.12 22.78
C GLU A 69 11.53 -40.04 22.05
N ALA A 70 11.25 -39.76 20.78
CA ALA A 70 11.89 -38.70 19.99
C ALA A 70 11.25 -37.31 20.17
N GLY A 71 10.32 -37.15 21.12
CA GLY A 71 9.73 -35.86 21.49
C GLY A 71 8.98 -35.13 20.36
N HIS A 72 8.49 -35.85 19.35
CA HIS A 72 7.71 -35.23 18.29
C HIS A 72 6.32 -34.84 18.82
N PRO A 73 5.84 -33.60 18.63
CA PRO A 73 4.49 -33.23 19.01
C PRO A 73 3.49 -34.10 18.23
N PRO A 74 2.33 -34.45 18.84
CA PRO A 74 1.36 -35.33 18.21
C PRO A 74 0.93 -34.75 16.85
N PRO A 75 0.66 -35.61 15.85
CA PRO A 75 0.15 -35.18 14.56
C PRO A 75 -1.02 -34.21 14.74
N TYR A 76 -1.04 -33.13 13.97
CA TYR A 76 -2.02 -32.03 14.04
C TYR A 76 -3.49 -32.46 14.23
N SER A 77 -3.89 -33.63 13.72
CA SER A 77 -5.23 -34.20 13.91
C SER A 77 -5.53 -34.65 15.34
N GLU A 78 -4.54 -35.17 16.07
CA GLU A 78 -4.71 -35.68 17.43
C GLU A 78 -4.80 -34.55 18.47
N ALA A 79 -4.05 -33.47 18.28
CA ALA A 79 -4.16 -32.26 19.12
C ALA A 79 -5.53 -31.57 19.00
N ILE A 80 -6.17 -31.64 17.82
CA ILE A 80 -7.54 -31.17 17.60
C ILE A 80 -8.55 -32.08 18.30
N GLN A 81 -8.44 -33.39 18.10
CA GLN A 81 -9.36 -34.36 18.69
C GLN A 81 -9.32 -34.28 20.23
N LYS A 82 -8.12 -34.18 20.81
CA LYS A 82 -7.92 -34.09 22.26
C LYS A 82 -8.59 -32.83 22.84
N LYS A 83 -8.45 -31.68 22.17
CA LYS A 83 -9.01 -30.41 22.66
C LYS A 83 -10.52 -30.27 22.45
N ILE A 84 -11.07 -30.82 21.36
CA ILE A 84 -12.53 -30.96 21.17
C ILE A 84 -13.13 -31.84 22.28
N THR A 85 -12.40 -32.86 22.72
CA THR A 85 -12.82 -33.75 23.79
C THR A 85 -12.69 -33.09 25.18
N GLU A 86 -11.67 -32.26 25.40
CA GLU A 86 -11.41 -31.55 26.67
C GLU A 86 -12.37 -30.36 26.93
N VAL A 87 -12.77 -29.61 25.90
CA VAL A 87 -13.59 -28.39 26.05
C VAL A 87 -15.10 -28.69 25.98
N GLY A 88 -15.48 -29.88 25.52
CA GLY A 88 -16.86 -30.18 25.12
C GLY A 88 -17.25 -29.45 23.84
N VAL A 89 -18.08 -30.07 23.00
CA VAL A 89 -18.64 -29.39 21.83
C VAL A 89 -19.73 -28.44 22.35
N GLN A 90 -19.39 -27.17 22.55
CA GLN A 90 -20.40 -26.14 22.72
C GLN A 90 -21.26 -26.09 21.45
N HIS A 91 -22.55 -26.42 21.58
CA HIS A 91 -23.51 -26.29 20.50
C HIS A 91 -23.75 -24.80 20.23
N ILE A 92 -23.28 -24.34 19.08
CA ILE A 92 -23.65 -23.03 18.54
C ILE A 92 -25.04 -23.14 17.89
N SER A 93 -25.92 -22.18 18.12
CA SER A 93 -27.19 -22.13 17.41
C SER A 93 -26.96 -21.82 15.93
N GLN A 94 -27.93 -22.15 15.08
CA GLN A 94 -27.81 -21.83 13.65
C GLN A 94 -27.74 -20.31 13.42
N ASP A 95 -28.51 -19.54 14.19
CA ASP A 95 -28.56 -18.07 14.08
C ASP A 95 -27.24 -17.43 14.51
N GLU A 96 -26.67 -17.89 15.62
CA GLU A 96 -25.37 -17.41 16.10
C GLU A 96 -24.25 -17.79 15.13
N SER A 97 -24.32 -19.00 14.54
CA SER A 97 -23.39 -19.45 13.50
C SER A 97 -23.47 -18.60 12.24
N ASN A 98 -24.68 -18.22 11.82
CA ASN A 98 -24.92 -17.35 10.68
C ASN A 98 -24.41 -15.93 10.95
N SER A 99 -24.65 -15.39 12.15
CA SER A 99 -24.15 -14.07 12.56
C SER A 99 -22.63 -13.99 12.49
N PHE A 100 -21.90 -14.92 13.09
CA PHE A 100 -20.43 -14.91 12.99
C PHE A 100 -19.94 -15.14 11.56
N ALA A 101 -20.65 -15.95 10.77
CA ALA A 101 -20.31 -16.12 9.36
C ALA A 101 -20.48 -14.82 8.57
N TYR A 102 -21.49 -14.02 8.89
CA TYR A 102 -21.70 -12.69 8.35
C TYR A 102 -20.56 -11.75 8.74
N ASP A 103 -20.26 -11.61 10.04
CA ASP A 103 -19.19 -10.74 10.54
C ASP A 103 -17.82 -11.09 9.96
N ALA A 104 -17.51 -12.40 9.90
CA ALA A 104 -16.26 -12.89 9.32
C ALA A 104 -16.20 -12.63 7.81
N ALA A 105 -17.31 -12.74 7.09
CA ALA A 105 -17.38 -12.39 5.68
C ALA A 105 -17.20 -10.88 5.47
N ALA A 106 -17.87 -10.05 6.25
CA ALA A 106 -17.75 -8.59 6.21
C ALA A 106 -16.29 -8.14 6.43
N ALA A 107 -15.61 -8.68 7.45
CA ALA A 107 -14.20 -8.40 7.71
C ALA A 107 -13.28 -8.79 6.53
N VAL A 108 -13.57 -9.90 5.84
CA VAL A 108 -12.82 -10.30 4.64
C VAL A 108 -13.08 -9.35 3.48
N ILE A 109 -14.34 -9.00 3.24
CA ILE A 109 -14.76 -8.15 2.12
C ILE A 109 -14.22 -6.73 2.29
N ALA A 110 -14.54 -6.07 3.42
CA ALA A 110 -14.09 -4.71 3.75
C ALA A 110 -12.57 -4.60 3.91
N GLY A 111 -11.92 -5.68 4.36
CA GLY A 111 -10.46 -5.78 4.42
C GLY A 111 -9.79 -6.01 3.05
N GLY A 112 -10.56 -6.20 1.97
CA GLY A 112 -10.05 -6.53 0.65
C GLY A 112 -9.28 -7.85 0.63
N ARG A 113 -9.56 -8.80 1.53
CA ARG A 113 -8.80 -10.05 1.68
C ARG A 113 -9.26 -11.10 0.67
N PRO A 114 -8.43 -12.13 0.37
CA PRO A 114 -8.86 -13.25 -0.48
C PRO A 114 -10.09 -13.94 0.11
N PHE A 115 -11.10 -14.26 -0.70
CA PHE A 115 -12.30 -14.96 -0.22
C PHE A 115 -12.01 -16.40 0.21
N SER A 116 -10.86 -16.94 -0.17
CA SER A 116 -10.37 -18.24 0.30
C SER A 116 -9.59 -18.15 1.62
N LEU A 117 -9.56 -16.99 2.31
CA LEU A 117 -8.76 -16.77 3.53
C LEU A 117 -8.97 -17.90 4.54
N PHE A 118 -10.24 -18.18 4.86
CA PHE A 118 -10.58 -19.18 5.86
C PHE A 118 -10.39 -20.62 5.39
N GLU A 119 -10.19 -20.87 4.09
CA GLU A 119 -10.03 -22.22 3.54
C GLU A 119 -8.67 -22.85 3.91
N SER A 120 -7.71 -22.03 4.34
CA SER A 120 -6.43 -22.53 4.87
C SER A 120 -6.63 -23.41 6.09
N ARG A 121 -5.89 -24.53 6.14
CA ARG A 121 -5.90 -25.44 7.29
C ARG A 121 -5.55 -24.73 8.61
N ARG A 122 -4.69 -23.70 8.57
CA ARG A 122 -4.26 -22.93 9.74
C ARG A 122 -5.38 -22.06 10.29
N TRP A 123 -6.11 -21.35 9.41
CA TRP A 123 -7.26 -20.52 9.80
C TRP A 123 -8.39 -21.36 10.41
N HIS A 124 -8.73 -22.50 9.81
CA HIS A 124 -9.70 -23.43 10.39
C HIS A 124 -9.35 -23.85 11.82
N TYR A 125 -8.07 -24.14 12.08
CA TYR A 125 -7.62 -24.52 13.43
C TYR A 125 -7.68 -23.37 14.42
N PHE A 126 -7.27 -22.18 14.01
CA PHE A 126 -7.36 -20.99 14.83
C PHE A 126 -8.80 -20.78 15.32
N PHE A 127 -9.79 -20.83 14.42
CA PHE A 127 -11.19 -20.68 14.80
C PHE A 127 -11.74 -21.88 15.56
N THR A 128 -11.32 -23.11 15.26
CA THR A 128 -11.70 -24.29 16.05
C THR A 128 -11.18 -24.19 17.49
N ARG A 129 -10.03 -23.53 17.71
CA ARG A 129 -9.47 -23.30 19.05
C ARG A 129 -10.22 -22.22 19.83
N ILE A 130 -10.79 -21.24 19.13
CA ILE A 130 -11.59 -20.16 19.74
C ILE A 130 -13.01 -20.64 20.00
N LYS A 131 -13.65 -21.27 19.00
CA LYS A 131 -15.03 -21.75 19.04
C LYS A 131 -15.16 -23.10 18.31
N PRO A 132 -14.98 -24.24 19.01
CA PRO A 132 -14.92 -25.58 18.39
C PRO A 132 -16.15 -26.00 17.57
N GLY A 133 -17.33 -25.45 17.88
CA GLY A 133 -18.59 -25.75 17.20
C GLY A 133 -18.88 -24.90 15.96
N TRP A 134 -18.13 -23.82 15.73
CA TRP A 134 -18.36 -22.90 14.60
C TRP A 134 -17.41 -23.20 13.45
N LYS A 135 -17.93 -23.07 12.22
CA LYS A 135 -17.11 -23.17 10.99
C LYS A 135 -17.09 -21.80 10.32
N PRO A 136 -15.90 -21.27 9.99
CA PRO A 136 -15.81 -20.02 9.26
C PRO A 136 -16.41 -20.15 7.85
N PRO A 137 -16.85 -19.03 7.25
CA PRO A 137 -17.52 -19.05 5.96
C PRO A 137 -16.55 -19.51 4.84
N SER A 138 -17.06 -20.31 3.91
CA SER A 138 -16.33 -20.69 2.70
C SER A 138 -16.29 -19.54 1.69
N ARG A 139 -15.45 -19.64 0.65
CA ARG A 139 -15.47 -18.67 -0.45
C ARG A 139 -16.86 -18.50 -1.06
N ALA A 140 -17.61 -19.59 -1.22
CA ALA A 140 -18.97 -19.56 -1.76
C ALA A 140 -19.94 -18.83 -0.81
N ALA A 141 -19.79 -19.01 0.50
CA ALA A 141 -20.60 -18.30 1.49
C ALA A 141 -20.30 -16.79 1.47
N ILE A 142 -19.02 -16.40 1.45
CA ILE A 142 -18.61 -14.99 1.35
C ILE A 142 -19.13 -14.35 0.05
N THR A 143 -19.02 -15.06 -1.07
CA THR A 143 -19.53 -14.58 -2.37
C THR A 143 -21.05 -14.37 -2.34
N ARG A 144 -21.80 -15.20 -1.61
CA ARG A 144 -23.25 -15.08 -1.46
C ARG A 144 -23.65 -13.92 -0.53
N ILE A 145 -22.83 -13.60 0.47
CA ILE A 145 -23.07 -12.49 1.43
C ILE A 145 -22.74 -11.13 0.81
N LEU A 146 -21.80 -11.09 -0.14
CA LEU A 146 -21.31 -9.86 -0.75
C LEU A 146 -22.42 -8.90 -1.26
N PRO A 147 -23.45 -9.35 -2.00
CA PRO A 147 -24.51 -8.46 -2.46
C PRO A 147 -25.34 -7.84 -1.32
N ASP A 148 -25.62 -8.60 -0.25
CA ASP A 148 -26.40 -8.12 0.88
C ASP A 148 -25.62 -7.04 1.65
N LEU A 149 -24.35 -7.31 1.95
CA LEU A 149 -23.45 -6.33 2.59
C LEU A 149 -23.23 -5.09 1.73
N TYR A 150 -23.14 -5.27 0.40
CA TYR A 150 -23.06 -4.15 -0.53
C TYR A 150 -24.31 -3.28 -0.44
N GLN A 151 -25.50 -3.88 -0.41
CA GLN A 151 -26.76 -3.13 -0.32
C GLN A 151 -26.88 -2.38 1.01
N GLU A 152 -26.52 -3.01 2.13
CA GLU A 152 -26.52 -2.35 3.45
C GLU A 152 -25.64 -1.09 3.46
N LEU A 153 -24.40 -1.21 2.96
CA LEU A 153 -23.48 -0.07 2.90
C LEU A 153 -23.89 0.96 1.85
N LEU A 154 -24.46 0.52 0.72
CA LEU A 154 -25.00 1.41 -0.31
C LEU A 154 -26.12 2.26 0.26
N ASP A 155 -27.02 1.69 1.06
CA ASP A 155 -28.11 2.42 1.70
C ASP A 155 -27.58 3.46 2.70
N GLU A 156 -26.56 3.12 3.51
CA GLU A 156 -25.92 4.07 4.43
C GLU A 156 -25.24 5.22 3.67
N VAL A 157 -24.46 4.92 2.62
CA VAL A 157 -23.79 5.93 1.78
C VAL A 157 -24.83 6.81 1.06
N PHE A 158 -25.87 6.19 0.48
CA PHE A 158 -26.93 6.91 -0.22
C PHE A 158 -27.71 7.82 0.73
N GLN A 159 -27.99 7.37 1.96
CA GLN A 159 -28.60 8.20 3.00
C GLN A 159 -27.72 9.41 3.33
N ARG A 160 -26.40 9.23 3.46
CA ARG A 160 -25.45 10.33 3.71
C ARG A 160 -25.44 11.35 2.56
N ILE A 161 -25.38 10.89 1.31
CA ILE A 161 -25.42 11.76 0.12
C ILE A 161 -26.77 12.48 0.02
N THR A 162 -27.89 11.79 0.26
CA THR A 162 -29.24 12.38 0.20
C THR A 162 -29.56 13.33 1.34
N SER A 163 -28.92 13.16 2.50
CA SER A 163 -29.03 14.10 3.63
C SER A 163 -28.33 15.42 3.38
N SER A 164 -27.38 15.46 2.43
CA SER A 164 -26.70 16.69 2.04
C SER A 164 -27.57 17.52 1.09
N GLU A 165 -27.59 18.83 1.25
CA GLU A 165 -28.36 19.73 0.36
C GLU A 165 -27.88 19.63 -1.09
N TRP A 166 -26.56 19.51 -1.28
CA TRP A 166 -25.92 19.41 -2.59
C TRP A 166 -24.62 18.63 -2.49
N PHE A 167 -24.12 18.14 -3.64
CA PHE A 167 -22.89 17.35 -3.71
C PHE A 167 -22.12 17.61 -5.01
N ASN A 168 -20.86 17.20 -5.04
CA ASN A 168 -19.98 17.28 -6.20
C ASN A 168 -19.81 15.88 -6.80
N ILE A 169 -19.67 15.80 -8.12
CA ILE A 169 -19.39 14.55 -8.82
C ILE A 169 -18.02 14.62 -9.49
N ILE A 170 -17.27 13.53 -9.35
CA ILE A 170 -15.95 13.35 -9.95
C ILE A 170 -16.02 12.18 -10.93
N PHE A 171 -15.49 12.39 -12.13
CA PHE A 171 -15.37 11.34 -13.14
C PHE A 171 -13.95 11.27 -13.67
N ASP A 172 -13.46 10.05 -13.84
CA ASP A 172 -12.15 9.79 -14.42
C ASP A 172 -12.16 8.44 -15.15
N ALA A 173 -11.23 8.26 -16.08
CA ALA A 173 -11.04 7.02 -16.82
C ALA A 173 -9.61 6.50 -16.71
N SER A 174 -9.47 5.18 -16.69
CA SER A 174 -8.17 4.53 -16.67
C SER A 174 -8.26 3.15 -17.31
N ASP A 175 -7.11 2.50 -17.46
CA ASP A 175 -7.04 1.10 -17.86
C ASP A 175 -6.79 0.22 -16.62
N ASN A 176 -7.55 -0.86 -16.48
CA ASN A 176 -7.31 -1.81 -15.41
C ASN A 176 -6.09 -2.70 -15.70
N VAL A 177 -5.69 -3.53 -14.72
CA VAL A 177 -4.52 -4.44 -14.84
C VAL A 177 -4.60 -5.47 -15.98
N SER A 178 -5.78 -5.64 -16.58
CA SER A 178 -6.01 -6.53 -17.73
C SER A 178 -6.12 -5.76 -19.06
N GLY A 179 -5.92 -4.44 -19.05
CA GLY A 179 -6.00 -3.58 -20.23
C GLY A 179 -7.42 -3.23 -20.67
N HIS A 180 -8.42 -3.37 -19.79
CA HIS A 180 -9.78 -2.93 -20.10
C HIS A 180 -9.97 -1.48 -19.65
N ARG A 181 -10.69 -0.71 -20.46
CA ARG A 181 -11.01 0.70 -20.23
C ARG A 181 -12.13 0.83 -19.21
N ILE A 182 -11.81 1.37 -18.04
CA ILE A 182 -12.72 1.56 -16.92
C ILE A 182 -12.98 3.03 -16.65
N VAL A 183 -14.19 3.34 -16.20
CA VAL A 183 -14.60 4.68 -15.78
C VAL A 183 -15.05 4.62 -14.34
N ASN A 184 -14.54 5.53 -13.52
CA ASN A 184 -14.93 5.69 -12.13
C ASN A 184 -15.82 6.92 -11.94
N ILE A 185 -16.80 6.77 -11.04
CA ILE A 185 -17.62 7.85 -10.50
C ILE A 185 -17.37 7.90 -8.99
N SER A 186 -17.01 9.07 -8.49
CA SER A 186 -16.94 9.37 -7.06
C SER A 186 -17.83 10.57 -6.72
N VAL A 187 -18.36 10.61 -5.51
CA VAL A 187 -19.28 11.67 -5.06
C VAL A 187 -18.76 12.27 -3.77
N GLN A 188 -18.61 13.60 -3.74
CA GLN A 188 -18.14 14.32 -2.56
C GLN A 188 -19.27 15.19 -2.00
N ILE A 189 -19.48 15.09 -0.69
CA ILE A 189 -20.38 15.99 0.05
C ILE A 189 -19.61 17.24 0.55
N PRO A 190 -20.29 18.35 0.84
CA PRO A 190 -19.69 19.58 1.37
C PRO A 190 -18.82 19.30 2.59
N ASP A 191 -17.64 19.90 2.66
CA ASP A 191 -16.70 19.78 3.80
C ASP A 191 -16.41 18.33 4.24
N GLY A 192 -16.62 17.34 3.35
CA GLY A 192 -16.50 15.92 3.65
C GLY A 192 -15.67 15.14 2.63
N PRO A 193 -15.31 13.89 2.97
CA PRO A 193 -14.57 13.00 2.08
C PRO A 193 -15.41 12.61 0.86
N ALA A 194 -14.72 12.22 -0.21
CA ALA A 194 -15.37 11.61 -1.38
C ALA A 194 -15.71 10.14 -1.11
N PHE A 195 -16.92 9.75 -1.49
CA PHE A 195 -17.41 8.38 -1.52
C PHE A 195 -17.19 7.77 -2.89
N TYR A 196 -16.84 6.49 -2.91
CA TYR A 196 -16.85 5.69 -4.12
C TYR A 196 -18.30 5.43 -4.52
N TRP A 197 -18.69 5.81 -5.74
CA TRP A 197 -20.03 5.49 -6.25
C TRP A 197 -20.01 4.21 -7.08
N LYS A 198 -19.20 4.19 -8.14
CA LYS A 198 -19.22 3.08 -9.10
C LYS A 198 -18.01 3.08 -10.01
N THR A 199 -17.57 1.90 -10.42
CA THR A 199 -16.67 1.73 -11.56
C THR A 199 -17.26 0.72 -12.53
N PHE A 200 -17.22 1.03 -13.82
CA PHE A 200 -17.67 0.10 -14.86
C PHE A 200 -16.70 0.06 -16.03
N ASP A 201 -16.69 -1.10 -16.68
CA ASP A 201 -15.96 -1.37 -17.92
C ASP A 201 -16.77 -0.85 -19.09
N THR A 202 -16.12 -0.09 -19.97
CA THR A 202 -16.73 0.53 -21.16
C THR A 202 -16.61 -0.34 -22.41
N GLY A 203 -15.93 -1.48 -22.34
CA GLY A 203 -15.86 -2.45 -23.43
C GLY A 203 -15.28 -1.85 -24.71
N ASP A 204 -16.03 -1.93 -25.81
CA ASP A 204 -15.70 -1.39 -27.13
C ASP A 204 -16.27 0.02 -27.38
N GLU A 205 -16.97 0.62 -26.42
CA GLU A 205 -17.52 1.98 -26.58
C GLU A 205 -16.40 3.00 -26.80
N GLN A 206 -16.59 3.90 -27.77
CA GLN A 206 -15.67 5.01 -27.96
C GLN A 206 -15.93 6.07 -26.89
N HIS A 207 -14.86 6.59 -26.28
CA HIS A 207 -14.91 7.66 -25.30
C HIS A 207 -15.08 9.04 -25.95
N THR A 208 -16.07 9.20 -26.84
CA THR A 208 -16.44 10.52 -27.37
C THR A 208 -17.23 11.31 -26.32
N ALA A 209 -17.29 12.64 -26.48
CA ALA A 209 -17.99 13.49 -25.54
C ALA A 209 -19.49 13.13 -25.40
N GLU A 210 -20.15 12.75 -26.50
CA GLU A 210 -21.56 12.34 -26.50
C GLU A 210 -21.78 11.02 -25.75
N ASN A 211 -20.84 10.07 -25.87
CA ASN A 211 -20.95 8.79 -25.17
C ASN A 211 -20.70 8.97 -23.67
N TRP A 212 -19.74 9.82 -23.30
CA TRP A 212 -19.53 10.25 -21.92
C TRP A 212 -20.79 10.86 -21.31
N VAL A 213 -21.43 11.81 -21.99
CA VAL A 213 -22.68 12.44 -21.53
C VAL A 213 -23.76 11.39 -21.32
N LYS A 214 -23.99 10.47 -22.26
CA LYS A 214 -25.02 9.41 -22.12
C LYS A 214 -24.77 8.51 -20.91
N LEU A 215 -23.51 8.17 -20.68
CA LEU A 215 -23.07 7.26 -19.65
C LEU A 215 -23.18 7.91 -18.26
N ILE A 216 -22.69 9.14 -18.12
CA ILE A 216 -22.76 9.93 -16.89
C ILE A 216 -24.21 10.30 -16.55
N TRP A 217 -25.03 10.70 -17.55
CA TRP A 217 -26.41 11.14 -17.34
C TRP A 217 -27.25 10.10 -16.59
N ARG A 218 -27.11 8.82 -16.97
CA ARG A 218 -27.83 7.72 -16.31
C ARG A 218 -27.48 7.58 -14.84
N GLU A 219 -26.22 7.78 -14.48
CA GLU A 219 -25.75 7.65 -13.11
C GLU A 219 -26.05 8.91 -12.29
N MET A 220 -25.99 10.11 -12.88
CA MET A 220 -26.45 11.36 -12.26
C MET A 220 -27.92 11.29 -11.86
N GLN A 221 -28.79 10.79 -12.75
CA GLN A 221 -30.22 10.64 -12.47
C GLN A 221 -30.47 9.73 -11.26
N LYS A 222 -29.73 8.62 -11.15
CA LYS A 222 -29.82 7.71 -9.99
C LYS A 222 -29.33 8.38 -8.70
N LEU A 223 -28.17 9.03 -8.75
CA LEU A 223 -27.58 9.74 -7.61
C LEU A 223 -28.50 10.82 -7.05
N CYS A 224 -29.17 11.54 -7.95
CA CYS A 224 -30.02 12.67 -7.58
C CYS A 224 -31.46 12.27 -7.24
N GLY A 225 -31.86 11.01 -7.46
CA GLY A 225 -33.28 10.62 -7.44
C GLY A 225 -34.13 11.42 -8.44
N GLY A 226 -33.52 11.88 -9.54
CA GLY A 226 -34.14 12.76 -10.53
C GLY A 226 -33.95 14.27 -10.32
N ASP A 227 -33.55 14.74 -9.13
CA ASP A 227 -33.37 16.18 -8.85
C ASP A 227 -31.93 16.66 -9.10
N LEU A 228 -31.63 17.00 -10.35
CA LEU A 228 -30.31 17.49 -10.77
C LEU A 228 -29.90 18.84 -10.13
N SER A 229 -30.83 19.56 -9.48
CA SER A 229 -30.52 20.84 -8.82
C SER A 229 -29.57 20.70 -7.62
N ARG A 230 -29.47 19.47 -7.09
CA ARG A 230 -28.57 19.09 -5.98
C ARG A 230 -27.11 18.95 -6.41
N ILE A 231 -26.82 18.90 -7.70
CA ILE A 231 -25.44 18.84 -8.19
C ILE A 231 -24.84 20.24 -8.09
N ASN A 232 -23.83 20.40 -7.24
CA ASN A 232 -23.08 21.65 -7.12
C ASN A 232 -22.01 21.76 -8.21
N SER A 233 -21.21 20.71 -8.38
CA SER A 233 -20.13 20.70 -9.37
C SER A 233 -19.84 19.35 -10.00
N ILE A 234 -19.21 19.39 -11.18
CA ILE A 234 -18.68 18.23 -11.90
C ILE A 234 -17.19 18.50 -12.19
N CYS A 235 -16.34 17.61 -11.67
CA CYS A 235 -14.89 17.63 -11.84
C CYS A 235 -14.44 16.45 -12.71
N THR A 236 -13.52 16.71 -13.64
CA THR A 236 -12.93 15.70 -14.52
C THR A 236 -11.43 15.92 -14.68
N ASP A 237 -10.73 15.02 -15.38
CA ASP A 237 -9.35 15.25 -15.79
C ASP A 237 -9.21 16.45 -16.78
N THR A 238 -7.98 16.75 -17.20
CA THR A 238 -7.70 17.89 -18.09
C THR A 238 -7.72 17.51 -19.58
N GLU A 239 -8.23 16.35 -19.95
CA GLU A 239 -8.25 15.91 -21.35
C GLU A 239 -9.15 16.83 -22.20
N ASN A 240 -8.82 16.99 -23.48
CA ASN A 240 -9.62 17.79 -24.41
C ASN A 240 -11.05 17.24 -24.58
N THR A 241 -11.21 15.92 -24.51
CA THR A 241 -12.53 15.26 -24.53
C THR A 241 -13.38 15.76 -23.37
N MET A 242 -12.83 15.85 -22.15
CA MET A 242 -13.59 16.27 -20.97
C MET A 242 -14.07 17.73 -21.04
N ARG A 243 -13.29 18.63 -21.65
CA ARG A 243 -13.77 19.99 -21.95
C ARG A 243 -15.00 19.98 -22.86
N SER A 244 -15.01 19.11 -23.86
CA SER A 244 -16.16 18.95 -24.75
C SER A 244 -17.36 18.34 -24.02
N VAL A 245 -17.12 17.41 -23.07
CA VAL A 245 -18.16 16.87 -22.18
C VAL A 245 -18.77 17.99 -21.32
N HIS A 246 -17.95 18.85 -20.71
CA HIS A 246 -18.46 19.99 -19.93
C HIS A 246 -19.27 20.97 -20.77
N ASP A 247 -18.82 21.27 -21.99
CA ASP A 247 -19.58 22.14 -22.90
C ASP A 247 -20.93 21.52 -23.27
N LEU A 248 -20.96 20.22 -23.61
CA LEU A 248 -22.21 19.51 -23.90
C LEU A 248 -23.14 19.46 -22.67
N LEU A 249 -22.61 19.15 -21.48
CA LEU A 249 -23.39 19.14 -20.24
C LEU A 249 -23.93 20.54 -19.91
N GLY A 250 -23.14 21.59 -20.12
CA GLY A 250 -23.52 22.98 -19.87
C GLY A 250 -24.62 23.52 -20.79
N ARG A 251 -24.91 22.83 -21.91
CA ARG A 251 -26.03 23.17 -22.82
C ARG A 251 -27.38 22.69 -22.30
N PHE A 252 -27.41 21.76 -21.34
CA PHE A 252 -28.65 21.29 -20.73
C PHE A 252 -29.16 22.34 -19.72
N PRO A 253 -30.39 22.88 -19.87
CA PRO A 253 -30.95 23.87 -18.95
C PRO A 253 -30.95 23.41 -17.49
N GLU A 254 -31.17 22.11 -17.26
CA GLU A 254 -31.21 21.46 -15.95
C GLU A 254 -29.84 21.47 -15.23
N LEU A 255 -28.74 21.72 -15.96
CA LEU A 255 -27.38 21.79 -15.43
C LEU A 255 -26.79 23.20 -15.53
N SER A 256 -27.59 24.21 -15.88
CA SER A 256 -27.12 25.59 -16.05
C SER A 256 -26.50 26.19 -14.78
N HIS A 257 -26.88 25.69 -13.60
CA HIS A 257 -26.35 26.08 -12.29
C HIS A 257 -25.07 25.34 -11.90
N VAL A 258 -24.72 24.24 -12.58
CA VAL A 258 -23.61 23.37 -12.19
C VAL A 258 -22.27 24.04 -12.50
N ASN A 259 -21.36 23.93 -11.55
CA ASN A 259 -19.99 24.36 -11.70
C ASN A 259 -19.15 23.26 -12.34
N PHE A 260 -18.47 23.55 -13.44
CA PHE A 260 -17.50 22.62 -14.03
C PHE A 260 -16.09 22.98 -13.58
N SER A 261 -15.27 21.98 -13.32
CA SER A 261 -13.85 22.15 -12.97
C SER A 261 -13.00 21.03 -13.56
N LEU A 262 -11.72 21.32 -13.77
CA LEU A 262 -10.74 20.35 -14.26
C LEU A 262 -9.76 20.04 -13.13
N CYS A 263 -9.20 18.84 -13.14
CA CYS A 263 -8.23 18.39 -12.14
C CYS A 263 -6.96 19.25 -12.19
N ASP A 264 -6.70 20.00 -11.12
CA ASP A 264 -5.52 20.87 -10.95
C ASP A 264 -4.22 20.05 -10.97
N SER A 265 -4.19 18.93 -10.23
CA SER A 265 -3.03 18.03 -10.18
C SER A 265 -2.64 17.51 -11.56
N HIS A 266 -3.61 17.07 -12.35
CA HIS A 266 -3.37 16.62 -13.72
C HIS A 266 -2.96 17.78 -14.63
N GLY A 267 -3.54 18.97 -14.46
CA GLY A 267 -3.12 20.18 -15.17
C GLY A 267 -1.65 20.55 -14.95
N LEU A 268 -1.21 20.52 -13.68
CA LEU A 268 0.18 20.78 -13.28
C LEU A 268 1.13 19.69 -13.79
N GLN A 269 0.70 18.44 -13.82
CA GLN A 269 1.47 17.36 -14.45
C GLN A 269 1.66 17.59 -15.96
N LEU A 270 0.60 17.99 -16.67
CA LEU A 270 0.71 18.32 -18.09
C LEU A 270 1.62 19.53 -18.34
N LEU A 271 1.70 20.47 -17.40
CA LEU A 271 2.67 21.57 -17.45
C LEU A 271 4.11 21.04 -17.36
N ILE A 272 4.41 20.12 -16.44
CA ILE A 272 5.73 19.46 -16.36
C ILE A 272 6.06 18.77 -17.69
N LYS A 273 5.11 18.01 -18.24
CA LYS A 273 5.29 17.28 -19.50
C LYS A 273 5.63 18.23 -20.65
N ASP A 274 4.90 19.33 -20.79
CA ASP A 274 5.13 20.29 -21.87
C ASP A 274 6.48 21.00 -21.75
N ILE A 275 6.89 21.36 -20.53
CA ILE A 275 8.21 21.96 -20.30
C ILE A 275 9.30 20.98 -20.73
N LEU A 276 9.18 19.69 -20.38
CA LEU A 276 10.16 18.67 -20.75
C LEU A 276 10.18 18.34 -22.25
N LEU A 277 9.17 18.76 -23.02
CA LEU A 277 9.15 18.65 -24.48
C LEU A 277 9.86 19.81 -25.19
N LEU A 278 10.31 20.83 -24.45
CA LEU A 278 11.11 21.89 -25.04
C LEU A 278 12.45 21.33 -25.57
N PRO A 279 12.96 21.81 -26.73
CA PRO A 279 14.24 21.35 -27.28
C PRO A 279 15.41 21.43 -26.30
N PHE A 280 15.36 22.39 -25.35
CA PHE A 280 16.35 22.53 -24.28
C PHE A 280 16.45 21.29 -23.35
N PHE A 281 15.33 20.59 -23.12
CA PHE A 281 15.22 19.43 -22.23
C PHE A 281 15.05 18.09 -22.95
N GLU A 282 14.92 18.09 -24.29
CA GLU A 282 14.60 16.89 -25.08
C GLU A 282 15.61 15.75 -24.86
N ASP A 283 16.91 16.06 -24.92
CA ASP A 283 17.99 15.08 -24.72
C ASP A 283 18.13 14.61 -23.26
N LEU A 284 17.69 15.44 -22.31
CA LEU A 284 17.78 15.13 -20.88
C LEU A 284 16.90 13.93 -20.53
N PHE A 285 15.66 13.90 -21.01
CA PHE A 285 14.70 12.84 -20.67
C PHE A 285 15.17 11.47 -21.17
N ASP A 286 15.72 11.41 -22.38
CA ASP A 286 16.26 10.18 -22.98
C ASP A 286 17.49 9.67 -22.22
N ASN A 287 18.39 10.57 -21.83
CA ASN A 287 19.57 10.23 -21.05
C ASN A 287 19.20 9.71 -19.65
N VAL A 288 18.27 10.36 -18.95
CA VAL A 288 17.76 9.89 -17.66
C VAL A 288 17.10 8.51 -17.80
N THR A 289 16.22 8.34 -18.80
CA THR A 289 15.51 7.08 -19.06
C THR A 289 16.48 5.94 -19.38
N THR A 290 17.54 6.24 -20.13
CA THR A 290 18.61 5.28 -20.46
C THR A 290 19.33 4.80 -19.20
N LEU A 291 19.73 5.71 -18.31
CA LEU A 291 20.40 5.37 -17.05
C LEU A 291 19.51 4.54 -16.12
N LEU A 292 18.26 4.96 -15.92
CA LEU A 292 17.31 4.26 -15.07
C LEU A 292 16.97 2.86 -15.62
N THR A 293 16.85 2.72 -16.93
CA THR A 293 16.64 1.43 -17.60
C THR A 293 17.87 0.53 -17.48
N PHE A 294 19.07 1.08 -17.62
CA PHE A 294 20.31 0.35 -17.48
C PHE A 294 20.48 -0.24 -16.07
N PHE A 295 20.34 0.58 -15.03
CA PHE A 295 20.48 0.12 -13.64
C PHE A 295 19.36 -0.84 -13.23
N SER A 296 18.12 -0.63 -13.68
CA SER A 296 17.03 -1.56 -13.35
C SER A 296 17.15 -2.93 -14.02
N ARG A 297 17.71 -3.01 -15.24
CA ARG A 297 17.93 -4.29 -15.94
C ARG A 297 19.19 -5.01 -15.48
N SER A 298 20.24 -4.28 -15.13
CA SER A 298 21.52 -4.87 -14.75
C SER A 298 21.69 -4.95 -13.22
N LYS A 299 21.25 -6.07 -12.64
CA LYS A 299 21.35 -6.34 -11.19
C LYS A 299 22.77 -6.16 -10.64
N LEU A 300 23.78 -6.60 -11.41
CA LEU A 300 25.19 -6.44 -11.04
C LEU A 300 25.60 -4.97 -10.99
N GLN A 301 25.24 -4.18 -12.00
CA GLN A 301 25.63 -2.78 -12.08
C GLN A 301 24.89 -1.94 -11.04
N LEU A 302 23.62 -2.25 -10.76
CA LEU A 302 22.88 -1.65 -9.65
C LEU A 302 23.54 -1.95 -8.30
N GLN A 303 24.01 -3.19 -8.08
CA GLN A 303 24.71 -3.52 -6.83
C GLN A 303 26.05 -2.79 -6.69
N ARG A 304 26.76 -2.56 -7.80
CA ARG A 304 27.97 -1.74 -7.81
C ARG A 304 27.68 -0.27 -7.52
N LEU A 305 26.63 0.30 -8.11
CA LEU A 305 26.17 1.66 -7.80
C LEU A 305 25.79 1.78 -6.32
N ARG A 306 25.02 0.84 -5.78
CA ARG A 306 24.68 0.78 -4.34
C ARG A 306 25.93 0.72 -3.47
N THR A 307 26.95 -0.01 -3.89
CA THR A 307 28.24 -0.01 -3.15
C THR A 307 28.87 1.38 -3.13
N CYS A 308 28.85 2.13 -4.24
CA CYS A 308 29.30 3.53 -4.25
C CYS A 308 28.42 4.45 -3.39
N GLN A 309 27.10 4.26 -3.40
CA GLN A 309 26.18 4.99 -2.53
C GLN A 309 26.55 4.79 -1.05
N ARG A 310 26.74 3.53 -0.65
CA ARG A 310 27.16 3.17 0.72
C ARG A 310 28.48 3.84 1.11
N THR A 311 29.46 3.86 0.21
CA THR A 311 30.74 4.53 0.48
C THR A 311 30.59 6.03 0.68
N ARG A 312 29.73 6.69 -0.09
CA ARG A 312 29.55 8.15 -0.04
C ARG A 312 28.62 8.63 1.07
N TRP A 313 27.65 7.81 1.47
CA TRP A 313 26.58 8.20 2.38
C TRP A 313 26.59 7.40 3.68
N ASN A 314 27.78 7.10 4.21
CA ASN A 314 27.94 6.42 5.51
C ASN A 314 27.11 5.13 5.64
N GLY A 315 27.17 4.32 4.60
CA GLY A 315 26.44 3.08 4.50
C GLY A 315 25.10 3.20 3.80
N ILE A 316 24.56 4.40 3.51
CA ILE A 316 23.19 4.61 3.00
C ILE A 316 23.05 4.23 1.53
N THR A 317 21.97 3.50 1.19
CA THR A 317 21.51 3.27 -0.18
C THR A 317 20.15 3.92 -0.38
N ARG A 318 19.92 4.45 -1.57
CA ARG A 318 18.66 5.10 -1.95
C ARG A 318 18.17 4.57 -3.29
N ALA A 319 16.86 4.49 -3.47
CA ALA A 319 16.27 3.95 -4.69
C ALA A 319 16.51 4.88 -5.89
N LEU A 320 16.65 4.28 -7.08
CA LEU A 320 16.49 5.02 -8.34
C LEU A 320 15.04 4.85 -8.79
N ILE A 321 14.32 5.96 -8.90
CA ILE A 321 12.90 5.98 -9.22
C ILE A 321 12.75 5.97 -10.73
N ARG A 322 12.03 4.98 -11.28
CA ARG A 322 11.72 4.95 -12.71
C ARG A 322 10.46 5.76 -13.00
N SER A 323 10.48 6.52 -14.10
CA SER A 323 9.29 7.18 -14.59
C SER A 323 8.36 6.10 -15.14
N VAL A 324 7.23 5.88 -14.49
CA VAL A 324 6.09 5.27 -15.13
C VAL A 324 5.38 6.41 -15.86
N ILE A 325 5.31 6.33 -17.19
CA ILE A 325 4.77 7.38 -18.08
C ILE A 325 3.33 7.80 -17.71
N THR A 326 2.63 7.00 -16.90
CA THR A 326 1.20 7.17 -16.61
C THR A 326 0.87 7.59 -15.17
N ARG A 327 1.78 8.22 -14.39
CA ARG A 327 1.49 8.61 -12.99
C ARG A 327 2.04 9.98 -12.59
N TRP A 328 1.27 10.68 -11.74
CA TRP A 328 1.50 12.04 -11.25
C TRP A 328 2.88 12.19 -10.56
N GLY A 329 3.64 13.24 -10.88
CA GLY A 329 4.96 13.54 -10.26
C GLY A 329 6.15 12.62 -10.59
N SER A 330 5.97 11.57 -11.40
CA SER A 330 7.00 10.54 -11.60
C SER A 330 8.28 11.04 -12.29
N GLN A 331 8.18 12.05 -13.17
CA GLN A 331 9.32 12.58 -13.92
C GLN A 331 10.27 13.39 -13.02
N TYR A 332 9.71 14.29 -12.20
CA TYR A 332 10.50 15.05 -11.23
C TYR A 332 11.19 14.11 -10.23
N ASN A 333 10.46 13.14 -9.67
CA ASN A 333 11.00 12.18 -8.72
C ASN A 333 12.11 11.30 -9.35
N SER A 334 11.94 10.87 -10.60
CA SER A 334 13.00 10.20 -11.36
C SER A 334 14.25 11.05 -11.50
N PHE A 335 14.10 12.31 -11.91
CA PHE A 335 15.20 13.24 -12.11
C PHE A 335 15.93 13.48 -10.79
N PHE A 336 15.17 13.78 -9.73
CA PHE A 336 15.69 14.02 -8.38
C PHE A 336 16.40 12.80 -7.82
N SER A 337 15.84 11.59 -7.94
CA SER A 337 16.48 10.36 -7.45
C SER A 337 17.83 10.07 -8.12
N LEU A 338 17.94 10.38 -9.42
CA LEU A 338 19.18 10.25 -10.17
C LEU A 338 20.19 11.35 -9.79
N LEU A 339 19.76 12.62 -9.71
CA LEU A 339 20.62 13.74 -9.30
C LEU A 339 21.17 13.52 -7.89
N ARG A 340 20.33 13.09 -6.95
CA ARG A 340 20.74 12.73 -5.60
C ARG A 340 21.84 11.69 -5.61
N SER A 341 21.86 10.78 -6.61
CA SER A 341 22.88 9.75 -6.82
C SER A 341 24.06 10.16 -7.73
N ARG A 342 24.23 11.45 -8.06
CA ARG A 342 25.29 11.95 -8.96
C ARG A 342 26.68 11.48 -8.58
N ASP A 343 27.11 11.74 -7.34
CA ASP A 343 28.48 11.47 -6.93
C ASP A 343 28.75 9.95 -6.84
N PRO A 344 27.84 9.12 -6.27
CA PRO A 344 27.94 7.66 -6.39
C PRO A 344 27.95 7.14 -7.82
N ALA A 345 27.17 7.74 -8.74
CA ALA A 345 27.16 7.34 -10.14
C ALA A 345 28.50 7.65 -10.82
N ARG A 346 29.08 8.83 -10.54
CA ARG A 346 30.43 9.20 -11.01
C ARG A 346 31.48 8.23 -10.50
N ASP A 347 31.46 7.89 -9.21
CA ASP A 347 32.33 6.87 -8.63
C ASP A 347 32.17 5.52 -9.31
N TRP A 348 30.92 5.09 -9.54
CA TRP A 348 30.60 3.86 -10.26
C TRP A 348 31.24 3.83 -11.65
N SER A 349 31.19 4.93 -12.39
CA SER A 349 31.71 5.02 -13.78
C SER A 349 33.23 4.85 -13.89
N ILE A 350 33.97 5.08 -12.81
CA ILE A 350 35.43 4.98 -12.77
C ILE A 350 35.94 3.71 -12.10
N ARG A 351 35.06 2.88 -11.53
CA ARG A 351 35.45 1.63 -10.88
C ARG A 351 36.24 0.72 -11.82
N LYS A 352 37.26 0.04 -11.27
CA LYS A 352 38.14 -0.87 -12.03
C LYS A 352 37.36 -2.01 -12.70
N ASP A 353 36.39 -2.58 -11.99
CA ASP A 353 35.55 -3.68 -12.48
C ASP A 353 34.61 -3.25 -13.62
N VAL A 354 34.00 -2.06 -13.50
CA VAL A 354 33.18 -1.45 -14.57
C VAL A 354 34.03 -1.14 -15.81
N ARG A 355 35.22 -0.56 -15.64
CA ARG A 355 36.16 -0.30 -16.74
C ARG A 355 36.70 -1.58 -17.38
N GLY A 356 36.83 -2.66 -16.60
CA GLY A 356 37.17 -3.99 -17.10
C GLY A 356 36.07 -4.57 -17.98
N GLU A 357 34.83 -4.50 -17.52
CA GLU A 357 33.65 -4.99 -18.25
C GLU A 357 33.40 -4.23 -19.55
N LEU A 358 33.64 -2.91 -19.57
CA LEU A 358 33.61 -2.09 -20.78
C LEU A 358 34.54 -2.58 -21.90
N ARG A 359 35.66 -3.22 -21.54
CA ARG A 359 36.65 -3.76 -22.50
C ARG A 359 36.43 -5.24 -22.80
N SER A 360 35.43 -5.88 -22.18
CA SER A 360 35.15 -7.30 -22.35
C SER A 360 34.29 -7.57 -23.59
N GLN A 361 34.45 -8.75 -24.18
CA GLN A 361 33.63 -9.19 -25.33
C GLN A 361 32.14 -9.36 -24.98
N GLY A 362 31.79 -9.47 -23.68
CA GLY A 362 30.42 -9.59 -23.17
C GLY A 362 29.85 -8.30 -22.58
N CYS A 363 30.38 -7.14 -22.97
CA CYS A 363 29.94 -5.84 -22.46
C CYS A 363 28.42 -5.63 -22.67
N PRO A 364 27.65 -5.29 -21.63
CA PRO A 364 26.23 -4.96 -21.80
C PRO A 364 26.04 -3.80 -22.77
N VAL A 365 25.06 -3.93 -23.68
CA VAL A 365 24.81 -2.97 -24.78
C VAL A 365 24.71 -1.52 -24.29
N LEU A 366 24.05 -1.28 -23.15
CA LEU A 366 23.84 0.06 -22.60
C LEU A 366 24.99 0.55 -21.70
N LEU A 367 25.97 -0.29 -21.36
CA LEU A 367 27.05 0.08 -20.44
C LEU A 367 27.95 1.22 -20.97
N PRO A 368 28.40 1.21 -22.24
CA PRO A 368 29.19 2.32 -22.80
C PRO A 368 28.45 3.65 -22.73
N GLU A 369 27.17 3.64 -23.10
CA GLU A 369 26.34 4.83 -23.13
C GLU A 369 26.04 5.36 -21.73
N ALA A 370 25.71 4.47 -20.77
CA ALA A 370 25.53 4.87 -19.38
C ALA A 370 26.78 5.54 -18.79
N VAL A 371 27.97 5.03 -19.10
CA VAL A 371 29.24 5.62 -18.66
C VAL A 371 29.52 6.95 -19.36
N ARG A 372 29.16 7.09 -20.64
CA ARG A 372 29.27 8.36 -21.39
C ARG A 372 28.40 9.44 -20.73
N ILE A 373 27.13 9.16 -20.49
CA ILE A 373 26.16 10.09 -19.89
C ILE A 373 26.63 10.52 -18.49
N ILE A 374 27.01 9.57 -17.62
CA ILE A 374 27.43 9.87 -16.24
C ILE A 374 28.69 10.76 -16.19
N LYS A 375 29.57 10.66 -17.19
CA LYS A 375 30.78 11.50 -17.27
C LYS A 375 30.55 12.86 -17.89
N ASP A 376 29.40 13.07 -18.51
CA ASP A 376 29.05 14.33 -19.12
C ASP A 376 28.62 15.35 -18.05
N ASN A 377 29.42 16.39 -17.84
CA ASN A 377 29.09 17.45 -16.88
C ASN A 377 27.91 18.30 -17.35
N SER A 378 27.71 18.45 -18.66
CA SER A 378 26.59 19.22 -19.20
C SER A 378 25.25 18.54 -18.90
N PHE A 379 25.22 17.20 -18.93
CA PHE A 379 24.07 16.40 -18.52
C PHE A 379 23.66 16.69 -17.07
N TRP A 380 24.61 16.68 -16.13
CA TRP A 380 24.31 16.93 -14.72
C TRP A 380 23.84 18.38 -14.47
N LEU A 381 24.45 19.36 -15.13
CA LEU A 381 24.03 20.76 -15.02
C LEU A 381 22.62 20.98 -15.59
N LYS A 382 22.31 20.38 -16.74
CA LYS A 382 20.96 20.37 -17.30
C LYS A 382 19.95 19.68 -16.38
N LEU A 383 20.33 18.56 -15.75
CA LEU A 383 19.48 17.84 -14.80
C LEU A 383 19.16 18.69 -13.56
N GLU A 384 20.17 19.38 -13.00
CA GLU A 384 20.01 20.33 -11.89
C GLU A 384 19.08 21.47 -12.26
N THR A 385 19.29 22.06 -13.43
CA THR A 385 18.46 23.14 -13.98
C THR A 385 17.00 22.68 -14.14
N ALA A 386 16.77 21.51 -14.73
CA ALA A 386 15.43 20.95 -14.89
C ALA A 386 14.73 20.74 -13.55
N ILE A 387 15.43 20.18 -12.55
CA ILE A 387 14.88 19.98 -11.21
C ILE A 387 14.50 21.33 -10.57
N ALA A 388 15.36 22.35 -10.67
CA ALA A 388 15.06 23.67 -10.13
C ALA A 388 13.81 24.30 -10.77
N VAL A 389 13.70 24.23 -12.10
CA VAL A 389 12.54 24.74 -12.86
C VAL A 389 11.26 23.97 -12.52
N LEU A 390 11.33 22.64 -12.39
CA LEU A 390 10.16 21.80 -12.15
C LEU A 390 9.71 21.76 -10.68
N LYS A 391 10.61 22.04 -9.73
CA LYS A 391 10.32 21.93 -8.30
C LYS A 391 9.09 22.74 -7.85
N PRO A 392 8.92 24.03 -8.21
CA PRO A 392 7.72 24.78 -7.88
C PRO A 392 6.43 24.08 -8.34
N VAL A 393 6.44 23.53 -9.56
CA VAL A 393 5.27 22.82 -10.13
C VAL A 393 4.98 21.55 -9.33
N ASN A 394 6.00 20.76 -9.03
CA ASN A 394 5.88 19.53 -8.23
C ASN A 394 5.36 19.79 -6.80
N ASP A 395 5.89 20.82 -6.12
CA ASP A 395 5.45 21.17 -4.76
C ASP A 395 3.95 21.53 -4.74
N PHE A 396 3.48 22.31 -5.73
CA PHE A 396 2.06 22.69 -5.81
C PHE A 396 1.16 21.58 -6.34
N GLN A 397 1.67 20.65 -7.15
CA GLN A 397 0.95 19.45 -7.55
C GLN A 397 0.66 18.56 -6.32
N HIS A 398 1.62 18.38 -5.41
CA HIS A 398 1.37 17.67 -4.16
C HIS A 398 0.38 18.41 -3.26
N ALA A 399 0.45 19.74 -3.22
CA ALA A 399 -0.54 20.54 -2.51
C ALA A 399 -1.94 20.43 -3.13
N SER A 400 -2.06 20.19 -4.44
CA SER A 400 -3.35 20.06 -5.12
C SER A 400 -4.01 18.70 -4.94
N GLU A 401 -3.23 17.67 -4.58
CA GLU A 401 -3.68 16.29 -4.31
C GLU A 401 -4.35 16.12 -2.93
N ALA A 402 -4.19 17.08 -2.02
CA ALA A 402 -4.80 17.02 -0.69
C ALA A 402 -6.35 17.01 -0.78
N ASP A 403 -7.01 16.28 0.14
CA ASP A 403 -8.48 16.18 0.19
C ASP A 403 -9.18 17.55 0.38
N GLU A 404 -8.48 18.54 0.94
CA GLU A 404 -8.99 19.90 1.18
C GLU A 404 -8.63 20.90 0.06
N SER A 405 -8.00 20.44 -1.02
CA SER A 405 -7.61 21.26 -2.16
C SER A 405 -8.83 21.61 -3.04
N GLY A 406 -9.61 22.58 -2.59
CA GLY A 406 -10.74 23.15 -3.34
C GLY A 406 -10.31 24.09 -4.46
N ILE A 407 -11.29 24.49 -5.28
CA ILE A 407 -11.08 25.34 -6.46
C ILE A 407 -10.46 26.72 -6.15
N ALA A 408 -10.63 27.21 -4.91
CA ALA A 408 -10.16 28.52 -4.47
C ALA A 408 -8.64 28.69 -4.55
N TYR A 409 -7.88 27.59 -4.48
CA TYR A 409 -6.42 27.63 -4.45
C TYR A 409 -5.79 27.49 -5.84
N VAL A 410 -6.55 27.06 -6.85
CA VAL A 410 -6.02 26.71 -8.18
C VAL A 410 -5.27 27.89 -8.80
N VAL A 411 -5.94 29.03 -9.02
CA VAL A 411 -5.31 30.20 -9.68
C VAL A 411 -4.07 30.66 -8.90
N ASN A 412 -4.18 30.76 -7.58
CA ASN A 412 -3.08 31.20 -6.74
C ASN A 412 -1.86 30.28 -6.82
N ARG A 413 -2.03 28.95 -6.84
CA ARG A 413 -0.90 28.01 -7.02
C ARG A 413 -0.17 28.27 -8.33
N TRP A 414 -0.92 28.42 -9.43
CA TRP A 414 -0.35 28.70 -10.74
C TRP A 414 0.40 30.04 -10.77
N LEU A 415 -0.18 31.09 -10.17
CA LEU A 415 0.47 32.39 -10.07
C LEU A 415 1.72 32.35 -9.17
N GLN A 416 1.73 31.56 -8.10
CA GLN A 416 2.90 31.36 -7.25
C GLN A 416 4.03 30.62 -7.98
N ILE A 417 3.72 29.65 -8.84
CA ILE A 417 4.71 29.02 -9.74
C ILE A 417 5.37 30.09 -10.60
N LYS A 418 4.55 30.94 -11.24
CA LYS A 418 5.05 32.02 -12.09
C LYS A 418 5.91 33.02 -11.33
N SER A 419 5.53 33.38 -10.10
CA SER A 419 6.32 34.25 -9.22
C SER A 419 7.69 33.64 -8.93
N LYS A 420 7.75 32.36 -8.55
CA LYS A 420 9.01 31.66 -8.28
C LYS A 420 9.94 31.62 -9.50
N TRP A 421 9.39 31.43 -10.70
CA TRP A 421 10.18 31.50 -11.93
C TRP A 421 10.65 32.93 -12.26
N ALA A 422 9.82 33.94 -12.02
CA ALA A 422 10.21 35.33 -12.19
C ALA A 422 11.39 35.69 -11.25
N GLU A 423 11.34 35.27 -9.98
CA GLU A 423 12.45 35.43 -9.03
C GLU A 423 13.75 34.75 -9.51
N MET A 424 13.66 33.53 -10.07
CA MET A 424 14.81 32.84 -10.66
C MET A 424 15.39 33.58 -11.86
N ARG A 425 14.53 34.14 -12.72
CA ARG A 425 14.90 34.92 -13.90
C ARG A 425 15.55 36.25 -13.52
N GLU A 426 14.98 36.96 -12.54
CA GLU A 426 15.52 38.23 -12.04
C GLU A 426 16.87 38.06 -11.35
N ALA A 427 17.06 36.93 -10.66
CA ALA A 427 18.32 36.58 -10.02
C ALA A 427 19.37 35.97 -10.98
N ASP A 428 19.05 35.83 -12.28
CA ASP A 428 19.90 35.25 -13.32
C ASP A 428 20.50 33.88 -12.93
N GLN A 429 19.73 33.06 -12.20
CA GLN A 429 20.22 31.78 -11.66
C GLN A 429 20.46 30.74 -12.75
N PHE A 430 19.68 30.80 -13.84
CA PHE A 430 19.73 29.87 -14.97
C PHE A 430 19.58 30.63 -16.30
N PRO A 431 20.67 31.20 -16.84
CA PRO A 431 20.63 32.09 -18.00
C PRO A 431 20.24 31.39 -19.32
N ASP A 432 20.58 30.11 -19.45
CA ASP A 432 20.31 29.33 -20.67
C ASP A 432 18.88 28.78 -20.75
N VAL A 433 18.08 28.95 -19.69
CA VAL A 433 16.70 28.47 -19.68
C VAL A 433 15.84 29.33 -20.61
N PRO A 434 15.06 28.72 -21.52
CA PRO A 434 14.18 29.45 -22.42
C PRO A 434 12.92 29.94 -21.69
N TRP A 435 13.08 30.96 -20.84
CA TRP A 435 12.00 31.47 -19.98
C TRP A 435 10.78 31.96 -20.77
N ASP A 436 10.98 32.57 -21.93
CA ASP A 436 9.88 33.07 -22.76
C ASP A 436 9.03 31.91 -23.34
N ASP A 437 9.65 30.78 -23.69
CA ASP A 437 8.93 29.58 -24.13
C ASP A 437 8.18 28.93 -22.97
N ILE A 438 8.80 28.88 -21.77
CA ILE A 438 8.14 28.40 -20.54
C ILE A 438 6.93 29.27 -20.20
N ASP A 439 7.05 30.59 -20.29
CA ASP A 439 5.94 31.54 -20.08
C ASP A 439 4.80 31.32 -21.09
N ALA A 440 5.13 31.05 -22.35
CA ALA A 440 4.15 30.75 -23.39
C ALA A 440 3.41 29.43 -23.10
N ILE A 441 4.13 28.37 -22.74
CA ILE A 441 3.55 27.09 -22.33
C ILE A 441 2.65 27.26 -21.10
N PHE A 442 3.15 27.95 -20.07
CA PHE A 442 2.42 28.24 -18.84
C PHE A 442 1.10 28.92 -19.13
N LYS A 443 1.12 30.00 -19.94
CA LYS A 443 -0.09 30.73 -20.32
C LYS A 443 -1.08 29.84 -21.06
N ALA A 444 -0.62 29.11 -22.08
CA ALA A 444 -1.47 28.21 -22.85
C ALA A 444 -2.09 27.10 -22.00
N ARG A 445 -1.38 26.62 -20.97
CA ARG A 445 -1.86 25.62 -20.03
C ARG A 445 -2.85 26.19 -19.02
N LEU A 446 -2.55 27.34 -18.42
CA LEU A 446 -3.45 28.02 -17.49
C LEU A 446 -4.79 28.37 -18.14
N ASP A 447 -4.76 28.85 -19.39
CA ASP A 447 -5.96 29.19 -20.16
C ASP A 447 -6.82 27.96 -20.45
N LYS A 448 -6.20 26.78 -20.64
CA LYS A 448 -6.93 25.51 -20.81
C LYS A 448 -7.43 24.96 -19.47
N GLN A 449 -6.66 25.11 -18.41
CA GLN A 449 -6.94 24.54 -17.08
C GLN A 449 -8.07 25.28 -16.36
N THR A 450 -8.23 26.59 -16.61
CA THR A 450 -9.11 27.43 -15.81
C THR A 450 -10.35 27.92 -16.57
N TYR A 451 -11.49 27.85 -15.89
CA TYR A 451 -12.72 28.56 -16.23
C TYR A 451 -12.94 29.78 -15.32
N ASN A 452 -13.96 30.59 -15.62
CA ASN A 452 -14.33 31.76 -14.82
C ASN A 452 -14.44 31.45 -13.32
N ILE A 453 -15.01 30.29 -12.94
CA ILE A 453 -15.16 29.92 -11.53
C ILE A 453 -13.83 29.85 -10.76
N HIS A 454 -12.71 29.46 -11.38
CA HIS A 454 -11.41 29.38 -10.70
C HIS A 454 -10.92 30.77 -10.30
N TRP A 455 -11.07 31.73 -11.22
CA TRP A 455 -10.73 33.14 -10.98
C TRP A 455 -11.69 33.81 -10.00
N VAL A 456 -12.97 33.45 -10.03
CA VAL A 456 -13.98 33.94 -9.08
C VAL A 456 -13.71 33.38 -7.67
N ALA A 457 -13.38 32.10 -7.56
CA ALA A 457 -13.05 31.47 -6.29
C ALA A 457 -11.83 32.13 -5.64
N ASP A 458 -10.78 32.38 -6.42
CA ASP A 458 -9.60 33.10 -5.96
C ASP A 458 -9.95 34.54 -5.53
N ALA A 459 -10.77 35.25 -6.30
CA ALA A 459 -11.21 36.60 -5.97
C ALA A 459 -12.05 36.69 -4.68
N LEU A 460 -12.74 35.60 -4.30
CA LEU A 460 -13.58 35.48 -3.12
C LEU A 460 -12.81 35.02 -1.87
N ARG A 461 -11.50 34.80 -1.96
CA ARG A 461 -10.69 34.40 -0.80
C ARG A 461 -10.38 35.57 0.13
N PRO A 462 -10.62 35.46 1.45
CA PRO A 462 -10.31 36.54 2.40
C PRO A 462 -8.85 37.00 2.37
N ASP A 463 -7.90 36.07 2.30
CA ASP A 463 -6.46 36.36 2.30
C ASP A 463 -5.99 37.15 1.07
N THR A 464 -6.79 37.20 0.00
CA THR A 464 -6.48 37.97 -1.21
C THR A 464 -6.97 39.42 -1.15
N THR A 465 -7.56 39.89 -0.04
CA THR A 465 -8.10 41.26 0.11
C THR A 465 -7.11 42.20 0.82
N GLY A 466 -7.40 43.52 0.88
CA GLY A 466 -6.54 44.53 1.54
C GLY A 466 -6.15 45.74 0.66
N PRO A 467 -5.42 46.73 1.22
CA PRO A 467 -5.20 48.04 0.59
C PRO A 467 -4.49 47.99 -0.78
N ASN A 468 -3.62 47.00 -0.98
CA ASN A 468 -2.85 46.82 -2.22
C ASN A 468 -3.39 45.67 -3.11
N SER A 469 -4.55 45.11 -2.78
CA SER A 469 -5.11 43.93 -3.45
C SER A 469 -6.07 44.27 -4.60
N LYS A 470 -5.64 45.14 -5.51
CA LYS A 470 -6.49 45.53 -6.65
C LYS A 470 -6.73 44.32 -7.54
N LEU A 471 -8.01 43.99 -7.78
CA LEU A 471 -8.35 42.99 -8.78
C LEU A 471 -8.01 43.50 -10.18
N PRO A 472 -7.39 42.69 -11.04
CA PRO A 472 -7.28 43.02 -12.45
C PRO A 472 -8.67 43.22 -13.08
N PRO A 473 -8.85 44.19 -14.00
CA PRO A 473 -10.14 44.43 -14.65
C PRO A 473 -10.72 43.18 -15.33
N SER A 474 -9.86 42.34 -15.89
CA SER A 474 -10.26 41.06 -16.50
C SER A 474 -10.86 40.08 -15.50
N VAL A 475 -10.32 40.00 -14.28
CA VAL A 475 -10.85 39.13 -13.22
C VAL A 475 -12.17 39.69 -12.69
N PHE A 476 -12.28 41.00 -12.53
CA PHE A 476 -13.54 41.64 -12.13
C PHE A 476 -14.66 41.39 -13.16
N ALA A 477 -14.36 41.46 -14.45
CA ALA A 477 -15.31 41.13 -15.51
C ALA A 477 -15.82 39.68 -15.41
N ARG A 478 -14.93 38.72 -15.10
CA ARG A 478 -15.31 37.31 -14.87
C ARG A 478 -16.23 37.15 -13.66
N VAL A 479 -16.00 37.91 -12.57
CA VAL A 479 -16.90 37.94 -11.40
C VAL A 479 -18.28 38.46 -11.79
N GLN A 480 -18.34 39.56 -12.56
CA GLN A 480 -19.61 40.11 -13.02
C GLN A 480 -20.38 39.11 -13.89
N GLU A 481 -19.71 38.46 -14.84
CA GLU A 481 -20.31 37.46 -15.71
C GLU A 481 -20.84 36.25 -14.91
N TYR A 482 -20.03 35.73 -13.98
CA TYR A 482 -20.39 34.60 -13.14
C TYR A 482 -21.60 34.92 -12.24
N LEU A 483 -21.58 36.04 -11.53
CA LEU A 483 -22.71 36.45 -10.68
C LEU A 483 -23.99 36.66 -11.51
N ARG A 484 -23.87 37.22 -12.72
CA ARG A 484 -25.03 37.43 -13.60
C ARG A 484 -25.64 36.12 -14.10
N LYS A 485 -24.82 35.08 -14.30
CA LYS A 485 -25.28 33.74 -14.70
C LYS A 485 -25.95 32.98 -13.55
N HIS A 486 -25.45 33.12 -12.33
CA HIS A 486 -25.86 32.28 -11.18
C HIS A 486 -26.91 32.94 -10.25
N LEU A 487 -27.30 34.20 -10.49
CA LEU A 487 -28.33 34.90 -9.72
C LEU A 487 -29.61 35.08 -10.52
N LYS A 488 -30.76 35.09 -9.82
CA LYS A 488 -32.08 34.96 -10.47
C LYS A 488 -32.52 36.20 -11.24
N ASN A 489 -32.13 37.38 -10.78
CA ASN A 489 -32.59 38.65 -11.32
C ASN A 489 -31.54 39.77 -11.11
N ASN A 490 -31.79 40.92 -11.73
CA ASN A 490 -30.87 42.07 -11.66
C ASN A 490 -30.72 42.64 -10.23
N ASP A 491 -31.76 42.58 -9.40
CA ASP A 491 -31.68 43.08 -8.01
C ASP A 491 -30.70 42.26 -7.17
N GLU A 492 -30.84 40.92 -7.20
CA GLU A 492 -29.89 40.02 -6.53
C GLU A 492 -28.47 40.23 -7.06
N TYR A 493 -28.31 40.40 -8.38
CA TYR A 493 -27.03 40.68 -9.01
C TYR A 493 -26.38 41.97 -8.48
N HIS A 494 -27.11 43.08 -8.45
CA HIS A 494 -26.57 44.36 -7.98
C HIS A 494 -26.22 44.33 -6.49
N ARG A 495 -27.04 43.65 -5.68
CA ARG A 495 -26.78 43.45 -4.26
C ARG A 495 -25.54 42.59 -4.02
N ALA A 496 -25.41 41.45 -4.71
CA ALA A 496 -24.23 40.59 -4.61
C ALA A 496 -22.94 41.31 -5.06
N LEU A 497 -23.01 42.13 -6.11
CA LEU A 497 -21.86 42.92 -6.58
C LEU A 497 -21.47 44.02 -5.57
N SER A 498 -22.47 44.62 -4.91
CA SER A 498 -22.24 45.54 -3.80
C SER A 498 -21.56 44.83 -2.63
N GLU A 499 -22.10 43.69 -2.19
CA GLU A 499 -21.49 42.86 -1.13
C GLU A 499 -20.05 42.44 -1.48
N PHE A 500 -19.79 42.08 -2.74
CA PHE A 500 -18.45 41.73 -3.22
C PHE A 500 -17.49 42.90 -3.10
N THR A 501 -17.95 44.10 -3.46
CA THR A 501 -17.15 45.32 -3.35
C THR A 501 -16.82 45.63 -1.88
N HIS A 502 -17.78 45.50 -0.97
CA HIS A 502 -17.56 45.71 0.46
C HIS A 502 -16.58 44.70 1.06
N PHE A 503 -16.68 43.43 0.65
CA PHE A 503 -15.74 42.37 1.00
C PHE A 503 -14.32 42.72 0.52
N ARG A 504 -14.14 43.07 -0.76
CA ARG A 504 -12.83 43.44 -1.31
C ARG A 504 -12.20 44.66 -0.63
N MET A 505 -13.04 45.60 -0.19
CA MET A 505 -12.62 46.80 0.54
C MET A 505 -12.41 46.59 2.05
N ARG A 506 -12.75 45.40 2.59
CA ARG A 506 -12.74 45.10 4.04
C ARG A 506 -13.57 46.09 4.87
N THR A 507 -14.71 46.53 4.34
CA THR A 507 -15.62 47.50 4.97
C THR A 507 -16.79 46.80 5.66
N GLY A 508 -17.35 47.40 6.72
CA GLY A 508 -18.49 46.82 7.45
C GLY A 508 -18.69 47.29 8.90
N GLY A 509 -18.00 48.36 9.33
CA GLY A 509 -17.99 48.79 10.74
C GLY A 509 -17.14 47.90 11.66
N PRO A 510 -17.06 48.22 12.96
CA PRO A 510 -16.27 47.47 13.94
C PRO A 510 -16.70 46.00 14.11
N ASP A 511 -17.99 45.72 13.89
CA ASP A 511 -18.60 44.40 14.10
C ASP A 511 -18.77 43.58 12.80
N GLY A 512 -18.38 44.13 11.64
CA GLY A 512 -18.55 43.46 10.35
C GLY A 512 -17.60 42.29 10.16
N LEU A 513 -18.08 41.12 9.68
CA LEU A 513 -17.27 39.90 9.56
C LEU A 513 -15.99 40.07 8.71
N PHE A 514 -15.97 40.97 7.74
CA PHE A 514 -14.81 41.22 6.88
C PHE A 514 -14.01 42.47 7.26
N ASN A 515 -14.20 43.01 8.46
CA ASN A 515 -13.36 44.08 8.97
C ASN A 515 -11.90 43.63 9.12
N LYS A 516 -10.94 44.56 9.04
CA LYS A 516 -9.50 44.28 9.05
C LYS A 516 -8.96 43.54 10.30
N HIS A 517 -9.73 43.42 11.37
CA HIS A 517 -9.39 42.74 12.63
C HIS A 517 -10.13 41.42 12.81
N SER A 518 -10.87 40.96 11.79
CA SER A 518 -11.63 39.73 11.86
C SER A 518 -10.74 38.48 11.77
N ALA A 519 -11.08 37.45 12.55
CA ALA A 519 -10.42 36.15 12.54
C ALA A 519 -10.56 35.40 11.21
N VAL A 520 -11.46 35.83 10.31
CA VAL A 520 -11.60 35.22 8.97
C VAL A 520 -10.37 35.42 8.06
N TYR A 521 -9.43 36.28 8.49
CA TYR A 521 -8.16 36.54 7.82
C TYR A 521 -6.97 35.82 8.47
N ASP A 522 -7.19 35.06 9.54
CA ASP A 522 -6.13 34.29 10.21
C ASP A 522 -5.78 33.02 9.41
N ASP A 523 -4.53 32.57 9.47
CA ASP A 523 -4.01 31.43 8.69
C ASP A 523 -4.73 30.09 8.94
N GLY A 524 -5.46 29.98 10.06
CA GLY A 524 -6.25 28.79 10.41
C GLY A 524 -7.67 28.77 9.84
N PHE A 525 -8.12 29.83 9.18
CA PHE A 525 -9.52 30.00 8.80
C PHE A 525 -9.77 29.63 7.33
N LYS A 526 -10.58 28.59 7.08
CA LYS A 526 -10.89 28.15 5.72
C LYS A 526 -11.79 29.17 5.01
N PRO A 527 -11.54 29.54 3.73
CA PRO A 527 -12.38 30.48 2.99
C PRO A 527 -13.86 30.12 2.98
N ALA A 528 -14.19 28.82 2.86
CA ALA A 528 -15.57 28.33 2.88
C ALA A 528 -16.32 28.69 4.18
N MET A 529 -15.63 28.60 5.34
CA MET A 529 -16.21 28.93 6.65
C MET A 529 -16.62 30.41 6.72
N ALA A 530 -15.87 31.31 6.07
CA ALA A 530 -16.13 32.75 6.12
C ALA A 530 -17.45 33.07 5.44
N TRP A 531 -17.65 32.46 4.27
CA TRP A 531 -18.88 32.60 3.51
C TRP A 531 -20.04 31.90 4.19
N GLN A 532 -19.82 30.77 4.87
CA GLN A 532 -20.88 30.09 5.64
C GLN A 532 -21.42 30.97 6.78
N CYS A 533 -20.56 31.72 7.47
CA CYS A 533 -20.99 32.66 8.52
C CYS A 533 -21.93 33.74 7.97
N LEU A 534 -21.67 34.27 6.77
CA LEU A 534 -22.52 35.29 6.14
C LEU A 534 -23.77 34.72 5.47
N LEU A 535 -23.73 33.47 5.06
CA LEU A 535 -24.92 32.79 4.52
C LEU A 535 -26.03 32.78 5.58
N ASN A 536 -25.68 32.51 6.83
CA ASN A 536 -26.60 32.57 7.97
C ASN A 536 -27.15 33.98 8.25
N GLN A 537 -26.50 35.02 7.74
CA GLN A 537 -26.93 36.43 7.87
C GLN A 537 -27.73 36.92 6.65
N GLY A 538 -28.02 36.03 5.69
CA GLY A 538 -28.83 36.35 4.51
C GLY A 538 -28.07 37.05 3.37
N SER A 539 -26.73 37.00 3.36
CA SER A 539 -25.93 37.53 2.25
C SER A 539 -26.22 36.78 0.94
N ILE A 540 -26.48 37.53 -0.13
CA ILE A 540 -26.73 36.97 -1.46
C ILE A 540 -25.42 36.48 -2.07
N LEU A 541 -24.32 37.21 -1.86
CA LEU A 541 -23.00 36.79 -2.31
C LEU A 541 -22.57 35.49 -1.62
N ALA A 542 -22.79 35.38 -0.32
CA ALA A 542 -22.45 34.18 0.45
C ALA A 542 -23.13 32.92 -0.09
N ARG A 543 -24.38 33.03 -0.54
CA ARG A 543 -25.12 31.91 -1.16
C ARG A 543 -24.43 31.37 -2.41
N VAL A 544 -23.77 32.24 -3.18
CA VAL A 544 -22.97 31.84 -4.34
C VAL A 544 -21.58 31.38 -3.90
N ALA A 545 -20.94 32.13 -2.99
CA ALA A 545 -19.57 31.88 -2.56
C ALA A 545 -19.42 30.53 -1.84
N VAL A 546 -20.38 30.11 -1.01
CA VAL A 546 -20.34 28.78 -0.35
C VAL A 546 -20.29 27.65 -1.38
N LYS A 547 -21.10 27.74 -2.44
CA LYS A 547 -21.12 26.76 -3.55
C LYS A 547 -19.81 26.74 -4.35
N VAL A 548 -19.27 27.93 -4.62
CA VAL A 548 -17.98 28.10 -5.30
C VAL A 548 -16.84 27.50 -4.47
N MET A 549 -16.74 27.87 -3.19
CA MET A 549 -15.64 27.43 -2.31
C MET A 549 -15.63 25.92 -2.07
N ASN A 550 -16.79 25.29 -2.12
CA ASN A 550 -16.93 23.84 -1.99
C ASN A 550 -16.91 23.10 -3.33
N THR A 551 -16.53 23.75 -4.42
CA THR A 551 -16.25 23.05 -5.68
C THR A 551 -14.88 22.38 -5.61
N LEU A 552 -14.85 21.08 -5.92
CA LEU A 552 -13.62 20.31 -5.99
C LEU A 552 -12.84 20.68 -7.27
N ALA A 553 -11.51 20.62 -7.22
CA ALA A 553 -10.64 20.83 -8.38
C ALA A 553 -9.56 19.74 -8.52
N ASN A 554 -9.86 18.51 -8.12
CA ASN A 554 -8.99 17.36 -8.36
C ASN A 554 -9.81 16.09 -8.67
N SER A 555 -9.21 15.14 -9.38
CA SER A 555 -9.79 13.81 -9.65
C SER A 555 -9.15 12.70 -8.80
N VAL A 556 -8.40 13.08 -7.76
CA VAL A 556 -7.69 12.16 -6.83
C VAL A 556 -8.60 11.07 -6.25
N PRO A 557 -9.87 11.32 -5.90
CA PRO A 557 -10.79 10.26 -5.47
C PRO A 557 -10.90 9.10 -6.47
N SER A 558 -10.90 9.39 -7.76
CA SER A 558 -10.97 8.38 -8.81
C SER A 558 -9.65 7.63 -8.96
N GLU A 559 -8.50 8.28 -8.81
CA GLU A 559 -7.20 7.59 -8.79
C GLU A 559 -7.05 6.61 -7.63
N ARG A 560 -7.49 7.01 -6.43
CA ARG A 560 -7.54 6.11 -5.27
C ARG A 560 -8.45 4.92 -5.54
N SER A 561 -9.56 5.15 -6.24
CA SER A 561 -10.48 4.10 -6.66
C SER A 561 -9.82 3.11 -7.64
N PHE A 562 -9.08 3.59 -8.65
CA PHE A 562 -8.34 2.74 -9.58
C PHE A 562 -7.25 1.91 -8.88
N SER A 563 -6.57 2.51 -7.90
CA SER A 563 -5.56 1.83 -7.07
C SER A 563 -6.18 0.72 -6.22
N ALA A 564 -7.31 1.00 -5.55
CA ALA A 564 -8.06 0.02 -4.77
C ALA A 564 -8.57 -1.13 -5.64
N ILE A 565 -9.13 -0.84 -6.81
CA ILE A 565 -9.56 -1.86 -7.78
C ILE A 565 -8.38 -2.71 -8.22
N SER A 566 -7.22 -2.10 -8.53
CA SER A 566 -6.02 -2.84 -8.92
C SER A 566 -5.51 -3.75 -7.80
N PHE A 567 -5.65 -3.35 -6.54
CA PHE A 567 -5.29 -4.17 -5.38
C PHE A 567 -6.26 -5.34 -5.13
N ILE A 568 -7.57 -5.10 -5.29
CA ILE A 568 -8.63 -6.08 -5.07
C ILE A 568 -8.67 -7.09 -6.24
N HIS A 569 -8.60 -6.59 -7.47
CA HIS A 569 -8.76 -7.36 -8.70
C HIS A 569 -7.41 -7.79 -9.28
N THR A 570 -6.75 -8.74 -8.60
CA THR A 570 -5.53 -9.41 -9.10
C THR A 570 -5.76 -10.90 -9.33
N LYS A 571 -5.03 -11.48 -10.30
CA LYS A 571 -5.08 -12.92 -10.64
C LYS A 571 -4.84 -13.86 -9.44
N ALA A 572 -4.12 -13.40 -8.43
CA ALA A 572 -3.72 -14.19 -7.26
C ALA A 572 -4.69 -14.11 -6.07
N ARG A 573 -5.58 -13.10 -6.04
CA ARG A 573 -6.37 -12.77 -4.85
C ARG A 573 -7.79 -13.30 -4.94
N ASN A 574 -8.57 -12.85 -5.94
CA ASN A 574 -9.93 -13.33 -6.18
C ASN A 574 -10.23 -13.39 -7.70
N ARG A 575 -10.78 -14.52 -8.20
CA ARG A 575 -11.44 -14.57 -9.53
C ARG A 575 -12.88 -14.07 -9.39
N LEU A 576 -13.07 -12.77 -9.19
CA LEU A 576 -14.40 -12.15 -9.16
C LEU A 576 -14.85 -11.80 -10.58
N THR A 577 -16.16 -11.76 -10.78
CA THR A 577 -16.74 -11.08 -11.95
C THR A 577 -16.55 -9.57 -11.79
N PRO A 578 -16.57 -8.77 -12.86
CA PRO A 578 -16.47 -7.32 -12.76
C PRO A 578 -17.49 -6.70 -11.79
N VAL A 579 -18.72 -7.20 -11.79
CA VAL A 579 -19.79 -6.76 -10.87
C VAL A 579 -19.43 -7.01 -9.41
N HIS A 580 -18.95 -8.21 -9.06
CA HIS A 580 -18.54 -8.50 -7.67
C HIS A 580 -17.26 -7.75 -7.27
N ALA A 581 -16.36 -7.47 -8.21
CA ALA A 581 -15.18 -6.66 -7.96
C ALA A 581 -15.56 -5.21 -7.64
N ASP A 582 -16.52 -4.64 -8.37
CA ASP A 582 -17.09 -3.31 -8.09
C ASP A 582 -17.79 -3.26 -6.73
N MET A 583 -18.62 -4.27 -6.40
CA MET A 583 -19.24 -4.38 -5.06
C MET A 583 -18.20 -4.43 -3.94
N GLN A 584 -17.15 -5.25 -4.11
CA GLN A 584 -16.08 -5.32 -3.11
C GLN A 584 -15.30 -4.01 -3.01
N ALA A 585 -15.04 -3.33 -4.12
CA ALA A 585 -14.38 -2.03 -4.13
C ALA A 585 -15.22 -0.96 -3.44
N PHE A 586 -16.54 -0.94 -3.69
CA PHE A 586 -17.49 -0.07 -3.01
C PHE A 586 -17.41 -0.26 -1.50
N ILE A 587 -17.50 -1.51 -1.02
CA ILE A 587 -17.43 -1.81 0.42
C ILE A 587 -16.06 -1.41 0.98
N PHE A 588 -14.98 -1.85 0.34
CA PHE A 588 -13.61 -1.57 0.77
C PHE A 588 -13.33 -0.07 0.96
N MET A 589 -13.78 0.75 0.02
CA MET A 589 -13.54 2.19 0.04
C MET A 589 -14.47 2.91 1.01
N ASN A 590 -15.77 2.67 0.91
CA ASN A 590 -16.75 3.43 1.68
C ASN A 590 -16.78 3.07 3.17
N ASP A 591 -16.49 1.81 3.53
CA ASP A 591 -16.36 1.40 4.93
C ASP A 591 -15.27 2.22 5.66
N ARG A 592 -14.13 2.46 4.99
CA ARG A 592 -13.05 3.32 5.50
C ARG A 592 -13.46 4.79 5.59
N VAL A 593 -14.24 5.28 4.64
CA VAL A 593 -14.77 6.65 4.67
C VAL A 593 -15.71 6.81 5.86
N LEU A 594 -16.63 5.87 6.07
CA LEU A 594 -17.59 5.87 7.16
C LEU A 594 -16.91 5.73 8.52
N ASP A 595 -15.88 4.88 8.63
CA ASP A 595 -15.03 4.76 9.83
C ASP A 595 -14.42 6.12 10.23
N ARG A 596 -13.81 6.82 9.25
CA ARG A 596 -13.18 8.13 9.50
C ARG A 596 -14.18 9.19 9.96
N LEU A 597 -15.44 9.09 9.52
CA LEU A 597 -16.52 9.98 9.93
C LEU A 597 -17.09 9.64 11.32
N LYS A 598 -16.90 8.40 11.81
CA LYS A 598 -17.41 7.95 13.12
C LYS A 598 -16.44 8.22 14.26
N ASP A 599 -15.14 8.32 13.99
CA ASP A 599 -14.11 8.32 15.02
C ASP A 599 -13.05 9.41 14.78
N GLU A 600 -13.18 10.57 15.48
CA GLU A 600 -12.21 11.69 15.43
C GLU A 600 -10.78 11.24 15.76
N LYS A 601 -10.64 10.16 16.56
CA LYS A 601 -9.35 9.61 16.99
C LYS A 601 -8.52 8.99 15.85
N TYR A 602 -9.15 8.62 14.73
CA TYR A 602 -8.50 8.00 13.57
C TYR A 602 -8.52 8.87 12.30
N ALA A 603 -9.09 10.08 12.37
CA ALA A 603 -9.18 11.00 11.24
C ALA A 603 -7.81 11.39 10.64
N HIS A 604 -6.72 11.22 11.39
CA HIS A 604 -5.37 11.69 11.01
C HIS A 604 -4.33 10.58 10.72
N LYS A 605 -4.65 9.28 10.80
CA LYS A 605 -3.68 8.20 10.52
C LYS A 605 -3.92 7.60 9.12
N LYS A 606 -3.05 7.93 8.15
CA LYS A 606 -2.99 7.24 6.84
C LYS A 606 -2.75 5.73 7.07
N ARG A 607 -3.66 4.86 6.58
CA ARG A 607 -3.46 3.40 6.59
C ARG A 607 -2.67 2.99 5.35
N TRP A 608 -2.12 1.77 5.31
CA TRP A 608 -1.28 1.30 4.18
C TRP A 608 -1.98 1.32 2.81
N ALA A 609 -3.32 1.27 2.82
CA ALA A 609 -4.15 1.34 1.63
C ALA A 609 -4.43 2.79 1.17
N ASP A 610 -4.14 3.76 2.04
CA ASP A 610 -4.25 5.20 1.79
C ASP A 610 -2.87 5.79 1.41
N LEU A 611 -1.84 4.95 1.31
CA LEU A 611 -0.49 5.33 0.91
C LEU A 611 -0.49 5.67 -0.58
N GLU A 612 -0.17 6.92 -0.88
CA GLU A 612 0.16 7.42 -2.21
C GLU A 612 1.57 6.96 -2.59
N GLU A 613 1.94 7.03 -3.87
CA GLU A 613 3.23 6.52 -4.35
C GLU A 613 4.44 7.17 -3.63
N LYS A 614 4.33 8.45 -3.23
CA LYS A 614 5.33 9.11 -2.37
C LYS A 614 5.49 8.44 -1.01
N ASP A 615 4.39 7.95 -0.42
CA ASP A 615 4.43 7.27 0.87
C ASP A 615 5.03 5.86 0.69
N TRP A 616 4.85 5.22 -0.49
CA TRP A 616 5.56 3.99 -0.86
C TRP A 616 7.05 4.20 -1.15
N LEU A 617 7.43 5.37 -1.66
CA LEU A 617 8.81 5.76 -1.92
C LEU A 617 9.55 6.14 -0.63
N GLU A 618 8.91 6.87 0.28
CA GLU A 618 9.37 7.06 1.64
C GLU A 618 9.46 5.72 2.37
N LEU A 619 8.52 4.81 2.15
CA LEU A 619 8.60 3.44 2.66
C LEU A 619 9.77 2.67 2.04
N GLU A 620 10.05 2.79 0.74
CA GLU A 620 11.16 2.12 0.05
C GLU A 620 12.52 2.71 0.43
N ASP A 621 12.63 4.04 0.53
CA ASP A 621 13.82 4.74 1.04
C ASP A 621 14.02 4.44 2.54
N SER A 622 12.96 4.37 3.34
CA SER A 622 13.01 3.92 4.75
C SER A 622 13.42 2.45 4.83
N TYR A 623 12.92 1.59 3.92
CA TYR A 623 13.32 0.19 3.84
C TYR A 623 14.80 0.06 3.47
N LEU A 624 15.29 0.91 2.56
CA LEU A 624 16.70 0.97 2.16
C LEU A 624 17.59 1.60 3.23
N GLU A 625 17.14 2.61 3.98
CA GLU A 625 17.86 3.24 5.11
C GLU A 625 17.89 2.32 6.35
N LEU A 626 16.84 1.54 6.60
CA LEU A 626 16.84 0.44 7.59
C LEU A 626 17.84 -0.66 7.23
N PHE A 627 18.07 -0.91 5.93
CA PHE A 627 19.10 -1.83 5.44
C PHE A 627 20.54 -1.34 5.69
N VAL A 628 20.71 -0.05 6.01
CA VAL A 628 21.99 0.66 6.07
C VAL A 628 22.48 0.83 7.49
N ASN A 629 21.61 1.25 8.42
CA ASN A 629 21.96 1.32 9.84
C ASN A 629 22.43 -0.07 10.35
N ALA A 630 21.97 -1.14 9.69
CA ALA A 630 22.43 -2.51 9.87
C ALA A 630 23.86 -2.83 9.31
N GLN A 631 24.52 -1.93 8.57
CA GLN A 631 25.81 -2.18 7.88
C GLN A 631 27.00 -1.32 8.37
N GLY A 632 26.80 -0.45 9.38
CA GLY A 632 27.80 0.51 9.87
C GLY A 632 28.70 0.08 11.04
N LYS A 633 28.41 -1.04 11.73
CA LYS A 633 29.30 -1.67 12.73
C LYS A 633 29.26 -3.18 12.49
N LYS A 634 30.42 -3.79 12.22
CA LYS A 634 30.54 -5.25 12.09
C LYS A 634 30.28 -5.90 13.45
N VAL A 635 29.03 -6.28 13.71
CA VAL A 635 28.64 -7.33 14.66
C VAL A 635 27.46 -8.06 14.03
N TRP A 636 27.65 -9.33 13.68
CA TRP A 636 26.62 -10.14 13.03
C TRP A 636 25.75 -10.80 14.11
N MET A 637 24.47 -10.41 14.17
CA MET A 637 23.42 -11.22 14.81
C MET A 637 22.21 -11.34 13.87
N ASP A 638 21.74 -12.56 13.73
CA ASP A 638 20.35 -12.81 13.37
C ASP A 638 19.44 -12.39 14.54
N GLY A 639 18.29 -11.81 14.19
CA GLY A 639 17.58 -10.86 15.02
C GLY A 639 17.05 -11.30 16.38
N ALA A 640 16.89 -10.30 17.24
CA ALA A 640 16.07 -10.34 18.44
C ALA A 640 14.96 -9.27 18.34
N MET A 641 13.68 -9.60 18.51
CA MET A 641 12.59 -8.60 18.63
C MET A 641 12.07 -8.50 20.08
N ALA A 642 11.73 -7.28 20.53
CA ALA A 642 11.14 -6.95 21.82
C ALA A 642 9.84 -6.11 21.63
N SER A 643 8.71 -6.44 22.26
CA SER A 643 7.43 -5.71 22.13
C SER A 643 7.11 -4.77 23.32
N THR A 644 6.73 -3.51 23.10
CA THR A 644 6.08 -2.61 24.09
C THR A 644 4.87 -1.86 23.49
N ASN A 645 4.01 -1.30 24.35
CA ASN A 645 2.61 -0.89 24.06
C ASN A 645 2.36 0.60 23.72
N GLU A 646 3.36 1.44 23.48
CA GLU A 646 3.14 2.87 23.16
C GLU A 646 3.94 3.33 21.93
N ASP A 647 3.39 4.30 21.20
CA ASP A 647 3.84 4.85 19.92
C ASP A 647 5.37 5.12 19.86
N PHE A 648 6.12 4.43 18.98
CA PHE A 648 7.04 5.00 17.97
C PHE A 648 7.91 3.92 17.27
N GLU A 649 8.31 4.24 16.02
CA GLU A 649 9.45 3.82 15.19
C GLU A 649 9.95 2.35 15.17
N TRP A 650 10.05 1.83 13.95
CA TRP A 650 10.56 0.49 13.62
C TRP A 650 12.08 0.48 13.46
N GLU A 651 12.83 -0.18 14.35
CA GLU A 651 14.22 -0.62 14.08
C GLU A 651 14.45 -2.11 14.45
N GLY A 652 15.12 -2.84 13.53
CA GLY A 652 15.80 -4.14 13.73
C GLY A 652 14.90 -5.39 13.67
N VAL A 653 15.24 -6.54 13.06
CA VAL A 653 16.49 -7.14 12.57
C VAL A 653 16.10 -8.34 11.68
N LEU A 654 16.89 -8.69 10.64
CA LEU A 654 17.02 -9.99 9.93
C LEU A 654 17.94 -9.74 8.70
N GLN A 655 19.12 -10.32 8.44
CA GLN A 655 19.58 -11.72 8.48
C GLN A 655 21.09 -11.79 8.09
N SER A 656 21.87 -12.74 8.63
CA SER A 656 22.71 -13.72 7.91
C SER A 656 24.01 -14.21 8.62
N THR A 657 23.93 -15.28 9.42
CA THR A 657 25.02 -16.22 9.85
C THR A 657 25.79 -16.90 8.70
N GLY A 658 26.82 -16.27 8.14
CA GLY A 658 27.64 -16.91 7.10
C GLY A 658 29.06 -16.71 7.43
N ASP A 659 29.49 -17.40 8.48
CA ASP A 659 30.86 -17.86 8.71
C ASP A 659 30.95 -18.60 10.05
N ILE A 660 30.12 -19.63 10.24
CA ILE A 660 30.29 -20.45 11.45
C ILE A 660 31.57 -21.28 11.37
N LEU A 661 32.21 -21.46 10.20
CA LEU A 661 33.29 -22.43 10.06
C LEU A 661 34.24 -22.18 8.86
N GLY A 662 35.26 -21.31 9.04
CA GLY A 662 36.65 -21.59 8.65
C GLY A 662 37.44 -20.64 7.72
N VAL A 663 38.43 -19.97 8.35
CA VAL A 663 39.85 -19.74 8.00
C VAL A 663 40.25 -18.88 6.78
N GLY A 664 40.94 -17.76 7.11
CA GLY A 664 41.98 -17.08 6.32
C GLY A 664 41.61 -15.63 5.96
N THR A 665 42.28 -14.56 6.39
CA THR A 665 43.61 -14.37 7.00
C THR A 665 43.65 -13.04 7.77
N GLU A 666 44.38 -13.05 8.90
CA GLU A 666 44.92 -11.91 9.67
C GLU A 666 43.92 -11.04 10.47
N VAL A 667 43.46 -11.52 11.64
CA VAL A 667 43.92 -11.20 13.02
C VAL A 667 43.22 -12.21 13.98
N GLU A 668 43.87 -12.53 15.10
CA GLU A 668 43.65 -13.67 16.01
C GLU A 668 42.29 -13.72 16.77
N SER A 669 41.64 -14.89 16.69
CA SER A 669 40.94 -15.66 17.75
C SER A 669 39.90 -15.03 18.69
N GLU A 670 38.74 -14.57 18.20
CA GLU A 670 37.53 -14.52 19.03
C GLU A 670 36.35 -15.25 18.37
N ASN A 671 35.64 -16.06 19.18
CA ASN A 671 34.49 -16.82 18.71
C ASN A 671 33.26 -15.91 18.65
N GLN A 672 32.83 -15.58 17.44
CA GLN A 672 31.68 -14.72 17.15
C GLN A 672 30.38 -15.14 17.84
N LEU A 673 30.21 -16.42 18.17
CA LEU A 673 29.03 -16.91 18.89
C LEU A 673 29.11 -16.66 20.40
N ILE A 674 30.32 -16.57 20.96
CA ILE A 674 30.55 -16.17 22.36
C ILE A 674 30.30 -14.66 22.50
N GLU A 675 30.77 -13.85 21.56
CA GLU A 675 30.45 -12.41 21.50
C GLU A 675 28.94 -12.16 21.40
N ALA A 676 28.23 -12.94 20.57
CA ALA A 676 26.78 -12.86 20.46
C ALA A 676 26.06 -13.17 21.79
N LEU A 677 26.57 -14.12 22.59
CA LEU A 677 26.04 -14.41 23.93
C LEU A 677 26.27 -13.25 24.91
N MET A 678 27.44 -12.59 24.85
CA MET A 678 27.75 -11.44 25.70
C MET A 678 26.88 -10.23 25.36
N LEU A 679 26.68 -9.94 24.07
CA LEU A 679 25.79 -8.87 23.63
C LEU A 679 24.34 -9.17 24.02
N TRP A 680 23.90 -10.41 23.84
CA TRP A 680 22.56 -10.84 24.24
C TRP A 680 22.33 -10.66 25.74
N GLU A 681 23.30 -11.01 26.60
CA GLU A 681 23.19 -10.79 28.04
C GLU A 681 22.88 -9.33 28.37
N SER A 682 23.48 -8.37 27.65
CA SER A 682 23.22 -6.94 27.84
C SER A 682 21.81 -6.51 27.39
N ILE A 683 21.31 -7.08 26.29
CA ILE A 683 20.00 -6.72 25.70
C ILE A 683 18.86 -7.34 26.51
N VAL A 684 18.94 -8.65 26.80
CA VAL A 684 17.86 -9.38 27.48
C VAL A 684 17.64 -8.90 28.90
N ASN A 685 18.70 -8.37 29.53
CA ASN A 685 18.68 -7.82 30.88
C ASN A 685 18.53 -6.30 30.91
N SER A 686 18.29 -5.65 29.78
CA SER A 686 18.03 -4.21 29.72
C SER A 686 16.75 -3.87 30.51
N PRO A 687 16.79 -2.91 31.45
CA PRO A 687 15.61 -2.48 32.20
C PRO A 687 14.47 -1.96 31.30
N TRP A 688 14.83 -1.38 30.15
CA TRP A 688 13.90 -0.83 29.17
C TRP A 688 13.08 -1.90 28.44
N LEU A 689 13.55 -3.15 28.44
CA LEU A 689 12.92 -4.28 27.73
C LEU A 689 12.35 -5.30 28.71
N ASN A 690 12.07 -4.92 29.96
CA ASN A 690 11.69 -5.87 31.00
C ASN A 690 10.33 -6.54 30.74
N ASN A 691 9.38 -5.77 30.19
CA ASN A 691 8.02 -6.24 29.89
C ASN A 691 7.84 -6.68 28.43
N SER A 692 8.94 -6.91 27.71
CA SER A 692 8.94 -7.25 26.29
C SER A 692 9.14 -8.74 26.04
N ALA A 693 8.36 -9.30 25.10
CA ALA A 693 8.61 -10.65 24.58
C ALA A 693 9.85 -10.63 23.68
N MET A 694 10.76 -11.58 23.86
CA MET A 694 12.03 -11.62 23.17
C MET A 694 12.04 -12.70 22.08
N ILE A 695 12.37 -12.38 20.84
CA ILE A 695 12.31 -13.34 19.72
C ILE A 695 13.66 -13.46 19.03
N LEU A 696 14.39 -14.55 19.29
CA LEU A 696 15.68 -14.90 18.69
C LEU A 696 15.51 -15.58 17.33
N PHE A 697 16.28 -15.14 16.34
CA PHE A 697 16.44 -15.81 15.06
C PHE A 697 17.84 -16.42 14.97
N PHE A 698 17.91 -17.67 14.53
CA PHE A 698 19.14 -18.40 14.21
C PHE A 698 19.09 -18.67 12.71
N ASN A 699 19.75 -17.87 11.89
CA ASN A 699 19.66 -18.02 10.43
C ASN A 699 20.73 -18.97 9.89
N LYS A 700 20.80 -19.05 8.56
CA LYS A 700 21.74 -19.88 7.78
C LYS A 700 21.89 -21.28 8.34
N MET A 701 20.74 -21.82 8.71
CA MET A 701 20.61 -23.20 9.15
C MET A 701 21.06 -24.18 8.08
N ASP A 702 20.92 -23.83 6.81
CA ASP A 702 21.49 -24.55 5.67
C ASP A 702 23.01 -24.68 5.80
N LEU A 703 23.72 -23.56 5.99
CA LEU A 703 25.16 -23.56 6.20
C LEU A 703 25.54 -24.19 7.53
N PHE A 704 24.73 -24.06 8.58
CA PHE A 704 25.01 -24.70 9.86
C PHE A 704 24.96 -26.23 9.76
N MET A 705 23.94 -26.76 9.09
CA MET A 705 23.76 -28.21 8.86
C MET A 705 24.89 -28.81 8.02
N GLU A 706 25.35 -28.10 6.99
CA GLU A 706 26.45 -28.57 6.11
C GLU A 706 27.77 -28.73 6.86
N LYS A 707 27.99 -27.88 7.85
CA LYS A 707 29.33 -27.50 8.31
C LYS A 707 29.60 -28.14 9.69
N LEU A 708 28.54 -28.34 10.49
CA LEU A 708 28.58 -29.01 11.79
C LEU A 708 29.24 -30.41 11.79
N PRO A 709 28.97 -31.32 10.82
CA PRO A 709 29.62 -32.63 10.80
C PRO A 709 31.14 -32.55 10.59
N LEU A 710 31.60 -31.52 9.88
CA LEU A 710 33.02 -31.32 9.54
C LEU A 710 33.78 -30.64 10.67
N LYS A 711 33.10 -29.80 11.46
CA LYS A 711 33.74 -28.97 12.48
C LYS A 711 32.84 -28.88 13.73
N PRO A 712 33.04 -29.80 14.70
CA PRO A 712 32.26 -29.87 15.94
C PRO A 712 32.40 -28.62 16.81
N ILE A 713 31.29 -28.14 17.39
CA ILE A 713 31.24 -26.94 18.23
C ILE A 713 32.10 -27.02 19.52
N SER A 714 32.38 -28.22 20.00
CA SER A 714 33.23 -28.46 21.18
C SER A 714 34.67 -27.99 20.97
N LYS A 715 35.15 -27.95 19.72
CA LYS A 715 36.47 -27.44 19.36
C LYS A 715 36.54 -25.91 19.33
N TYR A 716 35.42 -25.22 19.50
CA TYR A 716 35.29 -23.78 19.43
C TYR A 716 34.77 -23.19 20.76
N GLY A 717 35.11 -23.78 21.91
CA GLY A 717 34.80 -23.20 23.23
C GLY A 717 33.44 -23.58 23.84
N PHE A 718 32.63 -24.39 23.15
CA PHE A 718 31.37 -24.94 23.66
C PHE A 718 31.53 -26.39 24.15
N THR A 719 32.45 -26.59 25.10
CA THR A 719 32.87 -27.93 25.59
C THR A 719 31.84 -28.60 26.51
N ASP A 720 30.86 -27.85 27.01
CA ASP A 720 29.78 -28.33 27.88
C ASP A 720 28.59 -28.93 27.11
N HIS A 721 28.61 -28.90 25.77
CA HIS A 721 27.64 -29.62 24.95
C HIS A 721 27.87 -31.14 25.01
N ARG A 722 26.93 -31.88 25.62
CA ARG A 722 27.00 -33.34 25.79
C ARG A 722 26.23 -34.14 24.71
N GLY A 723 25.65 -33.47 23.72
CA GLY A 723 24.94 -34.09 22.61
C GLY A 723 25.86 -34.59 21.51
N ARG A 724 25.31 -35.31 20.53
CA ARG A 724 26.06 -35.80 19.37
C ARG A 724 26.54 -34.65 18.49
N HIS A 725 27.81 -34.68 18.09
CA HIS A 725 28.45 -33.58 17.34
C HIS A 725 27.94 -33.39 15.90
N ASP A 726 27.25 -34.38 15.33
CA ASP A 726 26.67 -34.37 13.99
C ASP A 726 25.17 -34.02 13.97
N ASP A 727 24.54 -33.90 15.15
CA ASP A 727 23.11 -33.64 15.27
C ASP A 727 22.82 -32.15 15.37
N TYR A 728 22.53 -31.54 14.22
CA TYR A 728 22.22 -30.11 14.16
C TYR A 728 21.01 -29.71 15.02
N LYS A 729 20.06 -30.61 15.30
CA LYS A 729 18.90 -30.28 16.14
C LYS A 729 19.31 -30.21 17.60
N ALA A 730 20.11 -31.16 18.07
CA ALA A 730 20.65 -31.17 19.43
C ALA A 730 21.53 -29.93 19.68
N VAL A 731 22.36 -29.57 18.70
CA VAL A 731 23.24 -28.41 18.81
C VAL A 731 22.46 -27.08 18.71
N SER A 732 21.44 -27.00 17.84
CA SER A 732 20.54 -25.84 17.75
C SER A 732 19.79 -25.56 19.05
N LYS A 733 19.27 -26.63 19.67
CA LYS A 733 18.60 -26.54 20.97
C LYS A 733 19.57 -26.07 22.06
N TYR A 734 20.78 -26.64 22.09
CA TYR A 734 21.82 -26.22 23.03
C TYR A 734 22.13 -24.71 22.93
N PHE A 735 22.24 -24.16 21.72
CA PHE A 735 22.45 -22.72 21.57
C PHE A 735 21.24 -21.90 22.03
N LEU A 736 20.02 -22.26 21.66
CA LEU A 736 18.83 -21.56 22.16
C LEU A 736 18.77 -21.55 23.70
N ASP A 737 19.10 -22.67 24.34
CA ASP A 737 19.13 -22.78 25.79
C ASP A 737 20.25 -21.91 26.39
N LYS A 738 21.43 -21.84 25.77
CA LYS A 738 22.52 -20.93 26.19
C LYS A 738 22.11 -19.46 26.16
N PHE A 739 21.35 -19.02 25.15
CA PHE A 739 20.83 -17.65 25.09
C PHE A 739 19.75 -17.41 26.16
N ARG A 740 18.83 -18.36 26.38
CA ARG A 740 17.78 -18.22 27.39
C ARG A 740 18.32 -18.05 28.81
N VAL A 741 19.36 -18.80 29.16
CA VAL A 741 19.96 -18.79 30.51
C VAL A 741 20.65 -17.46 30.82
N GLN A 742 20.96 -16.62 29.83
CA GLN A 742 21.52 -15.27 30.08
C GLN A 742 20.51 -14.28 30.65
N SER A 743 19.20 -14.59 30.61
CA SER A 743 18.18 -13.73 31.22
C SER A 743 18.17 -13.87 32.74
N ARG A 744 18.25 -12.73 33.44
CA ARG A 744 18.05 -12.60 34.90
C ARG A 744 16.57 -12.60 35.29
N TYR A 745 15.67 -12.60 34.30
CA TYR A 745 14.22 -12.61 34.48
C TYR A 745 13.64 -13.96 34.01
N PRO A 746 13.30 -14.89 34.92
CA PRO A 746 12.87 -16.25 34.57
C PRO A 746 11.52 -16.29 33.84
N GLU A 747 10.66 -15.31 34.13
CA GLU A 747 9.31 -15.18 33.56
C GLU A 747 9.28 -14.49 32.19
N LYS A 748 10.44 -14.03 31.68
CA LYS A 748 10.53 -13.32 30.39
C LYS A 748 10.42 -14.31 29.23
N GLU A 749 9.36 -14.16 28.44
CA GLU A 749 9.07 -15.04 27.31
C GLU A 749 10.09 -14.87 26.18
N MET A 750 10.80 -15.96 25.85
CA MET A 750 11.84 -16.02 24.81
C MET A 750 11.56 -17.08 23.75
N TYR A 751 11.33 -16.64 22.51
CA TYR A 751 11.05 -17.48 21.35
C TYR A 751 12.29 -17.64 20.48
N GLY A 752 12.54 -18.83 19.94
CA GLY A 752 13.69 -19.11 19.07
C GLY A 752 13.25 -19.67 17.72
N HIS A 753 13.69 -19.06 16.63
CA HIS A 753 13.35 -19.45 15.27
C HIS A 753 14.60 -19.76 14.44
N PHE A 754 14.66 -20.96 13.87
CA PHE A 754 15.77 -21.41 13.03
C PHE A 754 15.41 -21.21 11.56
N LEU A 755 16.17 -20.37 10.84
CA LEU A 755 15.85 -19.88 9.49
C LEU A 755 16.97 -20.17 8.48
N SER A 756 16.63 -20.15 7.20
CA SER A 756 17.60 -19.93 6.11
C SER A 756 17.05 -18.85 5.18
N ALA A 757 17.78 -17.75 5.05
CA ALA A 757 17.42 -16.56 4.27
C ALA A 757 17.16 -16.83 2.78
N THR A 758 17.62 -17.96 2.26
CA THR A 758 17.43 -18.37 0.86
C THR A 758 16.07 -19.01 0.61
N ASP A 759 15.36 -19.45 1.66
CA ASP A 759 14.00 -19.99 1.56
C ASP A 759 12.96 -18.92 1.94
N THR A 760 12.55 -18.17 0.92
CA THR A 760 11.49 -17.14 1.02
C THR A 760 10.14 -17.67 1.53
N GLY A 761 9.90 -18.99 1.46
CA GLY A 761 8.72 -19.65 2.02
C GLY A 761 8.79 -19.76 3.55
N LEU A 762 9.93 -20.21 4.07
CA LEU A 762 10.17 -20.33 5.52
C LEU A 762 10.20 -18.97 6.23
N VAL A 763 10.76 -17.94 5.59
CA VAL A 763 10.76 -16.57 6.16
C VAL A 763 9.34 -16.01 6.26
N LYS A 764 8.49 -16.20 5.24
CA LYS A 764 7.07 -15.80 5.28
C LYS A 764 6.29 -16.54 6.37
N ILE A 765 6.54 -17.83 6.56
CA ILE A 765 5.87 -18.64 7.59
C ILE A 765 6.30 -18.19 8.99
N SER A 766 7.60 -17.97 9.22
CA SER A 766 8.11 -17.53 10.52
C SER A 766 7.64 -16.13 10.88
N MET A 767 7.55 -15.21 9.90
CA MET A 767 6.97 -13.88 10.11
C MET A 767 5.49 -13.93 10.47
N SER A 768 4.71 -14.82 9.86
CA SER A 768 3.31 -15.01 10.25
C SER A 768 3.18 -15.53 11.69
N PHE A 769 4.11 -16.38 12.15
CA PHE A 769 4.13 -16.88 13.53
C PHE A 769 4.53 -15.81 14.56
N VAL A 770 5.41 -14.90 14.18
CA VAL A 770 5.79 -13.74 15.00
C VAL A 770 4.61 -12.79 15.15
N GLN A 771 3.91 -12.50 14.05
CA GLN A 771 2.67 -11.73 14.05
C GLN A 771 1.61 -12.36 14.94
N ASP A 772 1.40 -13.69 14.83
CA ASP A 772 0.43 -14.41 15.67
C ASP A 772 0.79 -14.36 17.16
N THR A 773 2.08 -14.44 17.51
CA THR A 773 2.54 -14.39 18.91
C THR A 773 2.31 -13.02 19.54
N ILE A 774 2.60 -11.95 18.79
CA ILE A 774 2.37 -10.56 19.23
C ILE A 774 0.86 -10.29 19.39
N ILE A 775 0.04 -10.71 18.42
CA ILE A 775 -1.41 -10.55 18.48
C ILE A 775 -1.99 -11.31 19.68
N ARG A 776 -1.53 -12.54 19.93
CA ARG A 776 -2.02 -13.36 21.04
C ARG A 776 -1.75 -12.73 22.41
N ARG A 777 -0.58 -12.12 22.59
CA ARG A 777 -0.20 -11.42 23.82
C ARG A 777 -1.04 -10.16 24.05
N ASN A 778 -1.29 -9.37 23.00
CA ASN A 778 -2.14 -8.19 23.08
C ASN A 778 -3.59 -8.57 23.42
N VAL A 779 -4.07 -9.71 22.90
CA VAL A 779 -5.38 -10.26 23.24
C VAL A 779 -5.44 -10.81 24.68
N GLU A 780 -4.36 -11.38 25.20
CA GLU A 780 -4.29 -11.82 26.61
C GLU A 780 -4.22 -10.64 27.58
N GLN A 781 -3.56 -9.54 27.25
CA GLN A 781 -3.58 -8.30 28.05
C GLN A 781 -4.98 -7.66 28.09
N LEU A 782 -5.72 -7.71 26.97
CA LEU A 782 -7.12 -7.25 26.92
C LEU A 782 -8.07 -8.10 27.79
N LYS A 783 -7.72 -9.37 28.07
CA LYS A 783 -8.50 -10.25 28.97
C LYS A 783 -8.27 -10.01 30.46
N VAL A 784 -7.23 -9.25 30.82
CA VAL A 784 -6.93 -8.88 32.22
C VAL A 784 -7.51 -7.51 32.58
N MET A 785 -7.92 -6.71 31.58
CA MET A 785 -8.60 -5.42 31.74
C MET A 785 -10.14 -5.51 31.64
N LEU A 786 -10.69 -6.71 31.41
CA LEU A 786 -12.10 -7.09 31.59
C LEU A 786 -12.19 -8.01 32.80
#